data_AF-A0A2D5AV55-F1
#
_entry.id   AF-A0A2D5AV55-F1
#
_cell.length_a   1.000
_cell.length_b   1.000
_cell.length_c   1.000
_cell.angle_alpha   90.00
_cell.angle_beta   90.00
_cell.angle_gamma   90.00
#
_symmetry.space_group_name_H-M   'P 1'
#
loop_
_entity.id
_entity.type
_entity.pdbx_description
1 polymer ?
#
loop_
_entity_poly.entity_id
_entity_poly.type
_entity_poly.pdbx_seq_one_letter_code
_entity_poly.pdbx_strand_id
1 'polypeptide(L)'
;MNAIENNFKYAGSKTGIALVPAMVILSGMAIFTMALLTVVTSGKKTVMHQGEEFRISSAVESVAALSMEHMWSNYIALEGAAGDIKSFRDYLSDTGILDSGPGGPPTIEQGLDLVPFLDLPDQPNGKRFNDVNIDAAHLVRRDVGDSTQLYLTVQASTTRGEDIVNPILNRAVQQAFTVEPADFAGFDYALLANNVNCIFCHTSIDSADRYWDTNASDPEAQYEHVQVGTLESLLVRHNADGNTYSLNDFDADSYIAGALFLRGIPALDDGNPIPSWDSLSLMGYEMDSDGFIVEAFGGLTPVSLDPTLPTDPLGNLYLDYPTNYAEMSAAGVLPVNFPAPFPDDGGIVAATGLPDPSAADNRVIDDIEFDRVAQEAYGEITAGIISLFDESDVIDTPLDYAGAVGPNGGNSSGMASVGSAAHEGNVLLTGWPNNPIEIDGSIVIDGDLIIQGHIKGEGTIYVRGNIYIPSSLMYADGVDEQSLRTFGLDAEGNTNALGLTAGGNIVIGDFQRPASLQPNFSWSPPDEMEIISGNPDTGDVMVDQWSFALSEISLFNRGEWSKAQSTLPGPDGDPVTNPGYVPNYIPRYYHYGDDSTIPIYNGTDPWTDWHGNVHHRHYFDPDLGTWVTPSLLDEVPLGWDTDKLTYADPTDPSDPILYNGDGSPRAVTTQLQHEDGWMEPSVYKAGVEWFEDQLENDTPFRIDGLLYTNNAIFGIVNRNTKMEGRMLVNGGLVAADIGLLVPGRSGTAGDAAHEVSPDSGYAFGLQLNYDGRTREMLRIVNPLQVQLKRTLWNPTANLF
;
A
#
# COMPACT_ATOMS: atom_id res chain seq x y z
N MET A 1 28.97 122.01 4.95
CA MET A 1 27.79 122.90 4.99
C MET A 1 26.72 122.16 5.76
N ASN A 2 26.75 122.32 7.09
CA ASN A 2 25.79 123.10 7.91
C ASN A 2 24.48 122.32 8.11
N ALA A 3 23.97 122.04 9.31
CA ALA A 3 24.35 122.40 10.68
C ALA A 3 23.43 121.62 11.65
N ILE A 4 23.72 121.78 12.95
CA ILE A 4 22.82 121.66 14.12
C ILE A 4 22.85 120.34 14.93
N GLU A 5 23.17 120.55 16.21
CA GLU A 5 23.29 119.64 17.35
C GLU A 5 21.94 119.13 17.88
N ASN A 6 21.90 117.91 18.44
CA ASN A 6 21.50 117.67 19.85
C ASN A 6 21.54 116.18 20.27
N ASN A 7 22.23 115.95 21.41
CA ASN A 7 22.02 114.98 22.51
C ASN A 7 21.57 113.52 22.25
N PHE A 8 22.35 112.55 22.75
CA PHE A 8 22.01 111.72 23.92
C PHE A 8 23.22 110.86 24.37
N LYS A 9 23.50 110.86 25.68
CA LYS A 9 24.49 109.96 26.33
C LYS A 9 24.04 108.50 26.22
N TYR A 10 24.96 107.59 25.92
CA TYR A 10 24.86 106.18 26.36
C TYR A 10 26.21 105.69 26.88
N ALA A 11 26.18 105.20 28.13
CA ALA A 11 27.25 104.49 28.79
C ALA A 11 27.04 102.98 28.65
N GLY A 12 28.14 102.24 28.41
CA GLY A 12 28.39 100.86 28.87
C GLY A 12 27.62 99.70 28.22
N SER A 13 28.31 98.84 27.47
CA SER A 13 28.72 97.49 27.95
C SER A 13 29.54 96.76 26.88
N LYS A 14 30.75 96.33 27.22
CA LYS A 14 31.58 95.42 26.41
C LYS A 14 31.59 94.05 27.09
N THR A 15 30.45 93.35 27.09
CA THR A 15 30.33 91.94 27.54
C THR A 15 29.16 91.18 26.86
N GLY A 16 28.60 91.67 25.74
CA GLY A 16 27.38 91.12 25.14
C GLY A 16 27.53 90.19 23.91
N ILE A 17 28.71 90.09 23.27
CA ILE A 17 28.82 89.45 21.93
C ILE A 17 29.23 87.97 21.99
N ALA A 18 29.93 87.50 23.03
CA ALA A 18 30.31 86.09 23.18
C ALA A 18 29.17 85.18 23.70
N LEU A 19 28.11 85.77 24.25
CA LEU A 19 27.03 85.05 24.91
C LEU A 19 26.02 84.45 23.90
N VAL A 20 25.83 85.11 22.75
CA VAL A 20 24.90 84.67 21.70
C VAL A 20 25.39 83.40 20.98
N PRO A 21 26.65 83.30 20.50
CA PRO A 21 27.14 82.05 19.89
C PRO A 21 27.17 80.88 20.87
N ALA A 22 27.51 81.14 22.14
CA ALA A 22 27.52 80.12 23.19
C ALA A 22 26.10 79.59 23.49
N MET A 23 25.09 80.47 23.54
CA MET A 23 23.69 80.05 23.69
C MET A 23 23.17 79.28 22.48
N VAL A 24 23.55 79.64 21.26
CA VAL A 24 23.15 78.92 20.04
C VAL A 24 23.78 77.52 20.00
N ILE A 25 25.07 77.39 20.37
CA ILE A 25 25.74 76.08 20.46
C ILE A 25 25.14 75.22 21.57
N LEU A 26 24.88 75.79 22.76
CA LEU A 26 24.22 75.07 23.86
C LEU A 26 22.79 74.63 23.50
N SER A 27 22.03 75.48 22.79
CA SER A 27 20.69 75.14 22.32
C SER A 27 20.74 74.06 21.23
N GLY A 28 21.68 74.16 20.29
CA GLY A 28 21.91 73.15 19.26
C GLY A 28 22.34 71.80 19.85
N MET A 29 23.22 71.81 20.85
CA MET A 29 23.60 70.60 21.60
C MET A 29 22.41 70.03 22.38
N ALA A 30 21.58 70.87 23.02
CA ALA A 30 20.41 70.41 23.75
C ALA A 30 19.36 69.78 22.82
N ILE A 31 19.10 70.39 21.65
CA ILE A 31 18.19 69.84 20.62
C ILE A 31 18.74 68.54 20.06
N PHE A 32 20.05 68.49 19.75
CA PHE A 32 20.69 67.27 19.25
C PHE A 32 20.66 66.15 20.30
N THR A 33 20.92 66.48 21.58
CA THR A 33 20.86 65.51 22.69
C THR A 33 19.43 65.01 22.90
N MET A 34 18.42 65.88 22.82
CA MET A 34 17.02 65.46 22.85
C MET A 34 16.66 64.58 21.66
N ALA A 35 17.05 64.95 20.44
CA ALA A 35 16.79 64.16 19.24
C ALA A 35 17.43 62.77 19.34
N LEU A 36 18.68 62.68 19.80
CA LEU A 36 19.38 61.42 20.01
C LEU A 36 18.71 60.57 21.10
N LEU A 37 18.26 61.20 22.19
CA LEU A 37 17.50 60.53 23.25
C LEU A 37 16.14 60.04 22.74
N THR A 38 15.44 60.82 21.91
CA THR A 38 14.18 60.40 21.27
C THR A 38 14.39 59.23 20.32
N VAL A 39 15.45 59.24 19.51
CA VAL A 39 15.78 58.11 18.62
C VAL A 39 16.14 56.86 19.42
N VAL A 40 16.98 56.97 20.45
CA VAL A 40 17.37 55.83 21.30
C VAL A 40 16.16 55.28 22.08
N THR A 41 15.30 56.14 22.62
CA THR A 41 14.08 55.70 23.31
C THR A 41 13.05 55.10 22.37
N SER A 42 12.90 55.64 21.16
CA SER A 42 12.05 55.06 20.11
C SER A 42 12.57 53.70 19.66
N GLY A 43 13.88 53.58 19.37
CA GLY A 43 14.50 52.32 18.98
C GLY A 43 14.41 51.25 20.07
N LYS A 44 14.62 51.62 21.34
CA LYS A 44 14.42 50.72 22.48
C LYS A 44 12.96 50.24 22.59
N LYS A 45 11.98 51.12 22.37
CA LYS A 45 10.56 50.75 22.36
C LYS A 45 10.24 49.77 21.24
N THR A 46 10.74 50.00 20.04
CA THR A 46 10.54 49.11 18.89
C THR A 46 11.15 47.73 19.13
N VAL A 47 12.40 47.65 19.60
CA VAL A 47 13.06 46.37 19.89
C VAL A 47 12.34 45.61 21.01
N MET A 48 11.92 46.31 22.08
CA MET A 48 11.13 45.68 23.13
C MET A 48 9.78 45.17 22.63
N HIS A 49 9.09 45.94 21.79
CA HIS A 49 7.82 45.51 21.18
C HIS A 49 7.98 44.27 20.31
N GLN A 50 8.98 44.26 19.41
CA GLN A 50 9.25 43.11 18.55
C GLN A 50 9.65 41.87 19.36
N GLY A 51 10.45 42.04 20.42
CA GLY A 51 10.80 40.95 21.33
C GLY A 51 9.59 40.40 22.08
N GLU A 52 8.68 41.27 22.54
CA GLU A 52 7.44 40.87 23.21
C GLU A 52 6.47 40.17 22.24
N GLU A 53 6.30 40.67 21.02
CA GLU A 53 5.51 40.02 19.95
C GLU A 53 6.06 38.65 19.59
N PHE A 54 7.39 38.50 19.49
CA PHE A 54 8.00 37.20 19.23
C PHE A 54 7.72 36.22 20.38
N ARG A 55 7.89 36.65 21.64
CA ARG A 55 7.65 35.81 22.82
C ARG A 55 6.21 35.35 22.93
N ILE A 56 5.24 36.25 22.76
CA ILE A 56 3.82 35.90 22.84
C ILE A 56 3.40 34.96 21.70
N SER A 57 3.93 35.15 20.49
CA SER A 57 3.68 34.27 19.34
C SER A 57 4.24 32.87 19.55
N SER A 58 5.50 32.80 20.00
CA SER A 58 6.13 31.52 20.33
C SER A 58 5.39 30.82 21.46
N ALA A 59 4.92 31.55 22.48
CA ALA A 59 4.19 30.96 23.59
C ALA A 59 2.86 30.32 23.15
N VAL A 60 2.04 31.02 22.36
CA VAL A 60 0.76 30.45 21.89
C VAL A 60 0.97 29.25 20.96
N GLU A 61 1.99 29.27 20.10
CA GLU A 61 2.30 28.14 19.21
C GLU A 61 2.85 26.93 19.97
N SER A 62 3.76 27.14 20.91
CA SER A 62 4.31 26.07 21.74
C SER A 62 3.25 25.45 22.65
N VAL A 63 2.38 26.27 23.27
CA VAL A 63 1.28 25.75 24.09
C VAL A 63 0.27 24.99 23.24
N ALA A 64 0.00 25.43 22.01
CA ALA A 64 -0.87 24.68 21.10
C ALA A 64 -0.28 23.30 20.76
N ALA A 65 1.00 23.26 20.38
CA ALA A 65 1.69 22.00 20.07
C ALA A 65 1.75 21.06 21.28
N LEU A 66 2.14 21.57 22.45
CA LEU A 66 2.22 20.78 23.69
C LEU A 66 0.86 20.25 24.14
N SER A 67 -0.22 21.04 24.00
CA SER A 67 -1.58 20.58 24.31
C SER A 67 -1.95 19.35 23.49
N MET A 68 -1.65 19.39 22.19
CA MET A 68 -1.97 18.31 21.27
C MET A 68 -1.07 17.09 21.44
N GLU A 69 0.23 17.30 21.63
CA GLU A 69 1.19 16.24 21.94
C GLU A 69 0.80 15.50 23.21
N HIS A 70 0.42 16.23 24.27
CA HIS A 70 -0.02 15.64 25.53
C HIS A 70 -1.31 14.84 25.37
N MET A 71 -2.29 15.36 24.63
CA MET A 71 -3.54 14.64 24.37
C MET A 71 -3.29 13.37 23.54
N TRP A 72 -2.51 13.46 22.47
CA TRP A 72 -2.15 12.31 21.63
C TRP A 72 -1.37 11.25 22.40
N SER A 73 -0.38 11.66 23.21
CA SER A 73 0.40 10.75 24.03
C SER A 73 -0.45 10.07 25.10
N ASN A 74 -1.43 10.77 25.69
CA ASN A 74 -2.34 10.17 26.66
C ASN A 74 -3.27 9.15 26.01
N TYR A 75 -3.76 9.43 24.80
CA TYR A 75 -4.53 8.47 24.01
C TYR A 75 -3.70 7.20 23.76
N ILE A 76 -2.49 7.34 23.19
CA ILE A 76 -1.61 6.20 22.94
C ILE A 76 -1.25 5.45 24.24
N ALA A 77 -1.03 6.15 25.36
CA ALA A 77 -0.71 5.51 26.62
C ALA A 77 -1.88 4.70 27.21
N LEU A 78 -3.13 5.07 26.90
CA LEU A 78 -4.32 4.35 27.36
C LEU A 78 -4.63 3.15 26.46
N GLU A 79 -4.53 3.32 25.15
CA GLU A 79 -4.82 2.27 24.16
C GLU A 79 -3.62 1.35 23.88
N GLY A 80 -2.42 1.72 24.32
CA GLY A 80 -1.16 1.03 24.02
C GLY A 80 -0.56 1.40 22.66
N ALA A 81 -1.40 1.63 21.66
CA ALA A 81 -1.05 2.10 20.32
C ALA A 81 -2.14 3.05 19.79
N ALA A 82 -1.90 3.70 18.64
CA ALA A 82 -3.00 4.33 17.91
C ALA A 82 -3.92 3.24 17.35
N GLY A 83 -5.18 3.24 17.78
CA GLY A 83 -6.25 2.35 17.29
C GLY A 83 -7.05 2.98 16.16
N ASP A 84 -8.29 2.53 15.95
CA ASP A 84 -9.19 3.06 14.93
C ASP A 84 -9.78 4.45 15.29
N ILE A 85 -10.46 5.08 14.33
CA ILE A 85 -11.07 6.40 14.55
C ILE A 85 -12.12 6.37 15.67
N LYS A 86 -12.81 5.24 15.84
CA LYS A 86 -13.83 5.08 16.87
C LYS A 86 -13.21 5.11 18.27
N SER A 87 -12.11 4.39 18.50
CA SER A 87 -11.37 4.37 19.76
C SER A 87 -10.89 5.77 20.13
N PHE A 88 -10.38 6.53 19.16
CA PHE A 88 -9.97 7.91 19.39
C PHE A 88 -11.17 8.82 19.74
N ARG A 89 -12.30 8.67 19.04
CA ARG A 89 -13.55 9.38 19.31
C ARG A 89 -14.13 9.04 20.68
N ASP A 90 -14.01 7.79 21.11
CA ASP A 90 -14.43 7.32 22.44
C ASP A 90 -13.53 7.94 23.51
N TYR A 91 -12.20 7.91 23.34
CA TYR A 91 -11.23 8.60 24.21
C TYR A 91 -11.54 10.10 24.37
N LEU A 92 -11.80 10.81 23.27
CA LEU A 92 -12.17 12.22 23.32
C LEU A 92 -13.49 12.43 24.08
N SER A 93 -14.49 11.56 23.87
CA SER A 93 -15.77 11.67 24.55
C SER A 93 -15.64 11.42 26.05
N ASP A 94 -14.85 10.44 26.45
CA ASP A 94 -14.58 10.08 27.85
C ASP A 94 -13.79 11.18 28.58
N THR A 95 -12.97 11.93 27.86
CA THR A 95 -12.26 13.12 28.37
C THR A 95 -13.11 14.40 28.34
N GLY A 96 -14.36 14.32 27.85
CA GLY A 96 -15.33 15.43 27.80
C GLY A 96 -15.23 16.31 26.55
N ILE A 97 -14.43 15.92 25.56
CA ILE A 97 -14.29 16.59 24.26
C ILE A 97 -15.33 15.99 23.30
N LEU A 98 -16.54 16.54 23.37
CA LEU A 98 -17.69 16.10 22.58
C LEU A 98 -17.68 16.69 21.16
N ASP A 99 -18.23 15.94 20.21
CA ASP A 99 -18.46 16.44 18.85
C ASP A 99 -19.41 17.64 18.86
N SER A 100 -18.97 18.73 18.25
CA SER A 100 -19.74 19.98 18.14
C SER A 100 -20.61 20.04 16.87
N GLY A 101 -20.61 18.98 16.06
CA GLY A 101 -21.35 18.89 14.81
C GLY A 101 -20.71 19.67 13.66
N PRO A 102 -21.38 19.73 12.50
CA PRO A 102 -20.81 20.29 11.28
C PRO A 102 -20.60 21.81 11.35
N GLY A 103 -19.57 22.29 10.65
CA GLY A 103 -19.36 23.71 10.34
C GLY A 103 -17.89 24.06 10.10
N GLY A 104 -17.59 25.35 9.84
CA GLY A 104 -16.22 25.86 9.70
C GLY A 104 -15.52 26.22 11.03
N PRO A 105 -14.33 26.84 10.98
CA PRO A 105 -13.53 27.12 12.18
C PRO A 105 -14.31 27.83 13.31
N PRO A 106 -14.14 27.41 14.59
CA PRO A 106 -14.91 27.93 15.71
C PRO A 106 -14.50 29.34 16.13
N THR A 107 -15.36 30.00 16.92
CA THR A 107 -15.02 31.28 17.56
C THR A 107 -14.04 31.08 18.72
N ILE A 108 -13.42 32.17 19.16
CA ILE A 108 -12.29 32.14 20.09
C ILE A 108 -12.62 31.65 21.50
N GLU A 109 -13.89 31.73 21.90
CA GLU A 109 -14.42 31.32 23.22
C GLU A 109 -15.15 29.97 23.18
N GLN A 110 -15.23 29.35 22.00
CA GLN A 110 -15.97 28.11 21.82
C GLN A 110 -15.03 26.92 22.07
N GLY A 111 -15.50 25.95 22.85
CA GLY A 111 -14.81 24.69 23.09
C GLY A 111 -14.60 24.39 24.58
N LEU A 112 -13.97 23.25 24.84
CA LEU A 112 -13.51 22.88 26.18
C LEU A 112 -12.22 23.64 26.50
N ASP A 113 -12.16 24.32 27.64
CA ASP A 113 -10.92 24.95 28.09
C ASP A 113 -9.94 23.88 28.59
N LEU A 114 -8.82 23.76 27.89
CA LEU A 114 -7.76 22.81 28.18
C LEU A 114 -6.78 23.30 29.24
N VAL A 115 -6.76 24.60 29.59
CA VAL A 115 -5.80 25.17 30.57
C VAL A 115 -5.72 24.38 31.88
N PRO A 116 -6.83 23.88 32.47
CA PRO A 116 -6.79 23.06 33.69
C PRO A 116 -6.07 21.71 33.53
N PHE A 117 -5.99 21.18 32.31
CA PHE A 117 -5.40 19.88 31.98
C PHE A 117 -3.94 19.98 31.53
N LEU A 118 -3.46 21.20 31.26
CA LEU A 118 -2.06 21.45 30.93
C LEU A 118 -1.24 21.58 32.21
N ASP A 119 -0.14 20.83 32.28
CA ASP A 119 0.83 20.91 33.39
C ASP A 119 1.74 22.15 33.25
N LEU A 120 1.13 23.31 33.02
CA LEU A 120 1.81 24.59 32.98
C LEU A 120 2.14 25.05 34.40
N PRO A 121 3.29 25.72 34.63
CA PRO A 121 3.67 26.25 35.93
C PRO A 121 2.60 27.16 36.53
N ASP A 122 2.17 26.85 37.76
CA ASP A 122 1.26 27.70 38.54
C ASP A 122 1.99 28.96 39.04
N GLN A 123 1.37 30.12 38.82
CA GLN A 123 1.79 31.39 39.38
C GLN A 123 0.60 32.06 40.09
N PRO A 124 0.83 33.04 41.00
CA PRO A 124 -0.25 33.67 41.78
C PRO A 124 -1.40 34.27 40.96
N ASN A 125 -1.19 34.54 39.66
CA ASN A 125 -2.13 35.20 38.77
C ASN A 125 -2.55 34.35 37.55
N GLY A 126 -2.29 33.03 37.55
CA GLY A 126 -2.68 32.12 36.45
C GLY A 126 -1.54 31.21 35.96
N LYS A 127 -1.78 30.49 34.86
CA LYS A 127 -0.77 29.65 34.18
C LYS A 127 0.15 30.52 33.32
N ARG A 128 1.46 30.26 33.35
CA ARG A 128 2.45 30.98 32.53
C ARG A 128 3.33 30.05 31.70
N PHE A 129 3.70 30.50 30.50
CA PHE A 129 4.69 29.87 29.65
C PHE A 129 5.66 30.92 29.10
N ASN A 130 6.96 30.76 29.33
CA ASN A 130 8.02 31.68 28.86
C ASN A 130 7.77 33.18 29.19
N ASP A 131 7.36 33.49 30.42
CA ASP A 131 6.97 34.83 30.93
C ASP A 131 5.75 35.49 30.23
N VAL A 132 4.91 34.68 29.59
CA VAL A 132 3.63 35.10 29.00
C VAL A 132 2.50 34.44 29.79
N ASN A 133 1.42 35.17 30.05
CA ASN A 133 0.21 34.62 30.65
C ASN A 133 -0.56 33.84 29.58
N ILE A 134 -0.97 32.62 29.89
CA ILE A 134 -1.88 31.84 29.04
C ILE A 134 -3.29 32.07 29.58
N ASP A 135 -4.10 32.79 28.81
CA ASP A 135 -5.41 33.27 29.24
C ASP A 135 -6.48 32.18 29.03
N ALA A 136 -6.39 31.43 27.92
CA ALA A 136 -7.29 30.32 27.59
C ALA A 136 -6.69 29.39 26.54
N ALA A 137 -7.15 28.13 26.50
CA ALA A 137 -6.80 27.16 25.47
C ALA A 137 -8.04 26.33 25.11
N HIS A 138 -8.88 26.82 24.19
CA HIS A 138 -10.15 26.16 23.86
C HIS A 138 -10.00 25.15 22.72
N LEU A 139 -10.47 23.92 22.95
CA LEU A 139 -10.50 22.86 21.95
C LEU A 139 -11.93 22.58 21.50
N VAL A 140 -12.14 22.54 20.18
CA VAL A 140 -13.40 22.12 19.55
C VAL A 140 -13.13 20.91 18.68
N ARG A 141 -13.88 19.84 18.91
CA ARG A 141 -13.92 18.65 18.07
C ARG A 141 -15.06 18.72 17.06
N ARG A 142 -14.79 18.26 15.84
CA ARG A 142 -15.78 18.05 14.79
C ARG A 142 -15.49 16.77 14.03
N ASP A 143 -16.45 15.87 14.01
CA ASP A 143 -16.32 14.61 13.30
C ASP A 143 -16.85 14.77 11.86
N VAL A 144 -16.08 14.33 10.86
CA VAL A 144 -16.44 14.43 9.44
C VAL A 144 -16.02 13.14 8.73
N GLY A 145 -17.00 12.30 8.34
CA GLY A 145 -16.73 10.99 7.76
C GLY A 145 -15.84 10.14 8.67
N ASP A 146 -14.71 9.68 8.13
CA ASP A 146 -13.71 8.89 8.87
C ASP A 146 -12.64 9.75 9.54
N SER A 147 -12.78 11.08 9.52
CA SER A 147 -11.85 12.02 10.13
C SER A 147 -12.45 12.73 11.35
N THR A 148 -11.58 13.22 12.22
CA THR A 148 -11.91 14.06 13.37
C THR A 148 -11.04 15.31 13.35
N GLN A 149 -11.67 16.47 13.15
CA GLN A 149 -11.00 17.77 13.17
C GLN A 149 -11.01 18.36 14.57
N LEU A 150 -9.85 18.84 15.00
CA LEU A 150 -9.57 19.39 16.31
C LEU A 150 -9.06 20.82 16.14
N TYR A 151 -9.90 21.78 16.48
CA TYR A 151 -9.58 23.20 16.42
C TYR A 151 -9.15 23.68 17.80
N LEU A 152 -7.86 23.90 17.97
CA LEU A 152 -7.27 24.40 19.21
C LEU A 152 -7.00 25.89 19.10
N THR A 153 -7.64 26.68 19.95
CA THR A 153 -7.46 28.13 20.04
C THR A 153 -6.76 28.49 21.34
N VAL A 154 -5.52 29.00 21.25
CA VAL A 154 -4.75 29.44 22.42
C VAL A 154 -4.72 30.95 22.46
N GLN A 155 -5.09 31.51 23.61
CA GLN A 155 -5.04 32.94 23.93
C GLN A 155 -3.95 33.20 24.97
N ALA A 156 -3.16 34.25 24.73
CA ALA A 156 -2.14 34.67 25.68
C ALA A 156 -2.05 36.19 25.75
N SER A 157 -1.51 36.67 26.87
CA SER A 157 -1.29 38.08 27.15
C SER A 157 0.10 38.32 27.75
N THR A 158 0.71 39.46 27.40
CA THR A 158 1.98 39.86 28.02
C THR A 158 1.77 40.26 29.48
N THR A 159 2.79 40.08 30.32
CA THR A 159 2.80 40.50 31.73
C THR A 159 2.86 42.02 31.96
N ARG A 160 2.85 42.82 30.88
CA ARG A 160 2.83 44.30 30.95
C ARG A 160 1.47 44.78 31.43
N GLY A 161 1.37 45.24 32.67
CA GLY A 161 0.13 45.85 33.20
C GLY A 161 -0.26 45.38 34.59
N GLU A 162 0.41 44.39 35.16
CA GLU A 162 0.20 44.01 36.57
C GLU A 162 0.56 45.15 37.54
N ASP A 163 1.39 46.13 37.12
CA ASP A 163 1.72 47.34 37.88
C ASP A 163 2.15 48.54 36.98
N ILE A 164 1.23 49.22 36.23
CA ILE A 164 1.38 50.60 35.64
C ILE A 164 1.48 50.73 34.08
N VAL A 165 0.51 51.47 33.49
CA VAL A 165 0.47 52.36 32.28
C VAL A 165 0.85 51.85 30.86
N ASN A 166 1.39 50.65 30.66
CA ASN A 166 1.55 50.12 29.28
C ASN A 166 0.36 49.25 28.84
N PRO A 167 -0.05 49.28 27.56
CA PRO A 167 -1.10 48.39 27.05
C PRO A 167 -0.62 46.93 27.08
N ILE A 168 -1.48 46.04 27.55
CA ILE A 168 -1.32 44.59 27.45
C ILE A 168 -1.36 44.23 25.95
N LEU A 169 -0.37 43.49 25.46
CA LEU A 169 -0.46 42.85 24.14
C LEU A 169 -1.14 41.50 24.32
N ASN A 170 -2.18 41.24 23.55
CA ASN A 170 -2.90 39.97 23.50
C ASN A 170 -2.67 39.32 22.14
N ARG A 171 -2.55 38.00 22.12
CA ARG A 171 -2.48 37.23 20.87
C ARG A 171 -3.30 35.96 21.01
N ALA A 172 -3.92 35.58 19.91
CA ALA A 172 -4.61 34.31 19.79
C ALA A 172 -4.18 33.60 18.51
N VAL A 173 -3.91 32.31 18.62
CA VAL A 173 -3.61 31.44 17.48
C VAL A 173 -4.60 30.29 17.50
N GLN A 174 -5.16 29.99 16.32
CA GLN A 174 -5.97 28.82 16.11
C GLN A 174 -5.23 27.86 15.19
N GLN A 175 -5.05 26.62 15.65
CA GLN A 175 -4.48 25.53 14.87
C GLN A 175 -5.57 24.48 14.66
N ALA A 176 -5.62 23.91 13.45
CA ALA A 176 -6.45 22.73 13.20
C ALA A 176 -5.55 21.52 13.05
N PHE A 177 -5.94 20.46 13.75
CA PHE A 177 -5.36 19.14 13.61
C PHE A 177 -6.46 18.22 13.09
N THR A 178 -6.10 17.32 12.19
CA THR A 178 -6.99 16.29 11.70
C THR A 178 -6.45 14.96 12.18
N VAL A 179 -7.31 14.18 12.84
CA VAL A 179 -7.07 12.76 13.08
C VAL A 179 -7.84 11.99 12.04
N GLU A 180 -7.16 11.17 11.28
CA GLU A 180 -7.72 10.41 10.16
C GLU A 180 -7.07 9.02 10.12
N PRO A 181 -7.64 8.07 9.37
CA PRO A 181 -7.02 6.76 9.18
C PRO A 181 -5.57 6.90 8.72
N ALA A 182 -4.72 6.01 9.22
CA ALA A 182 -3.32 5.92 8.80
C ALA A 182 -3.24 5.44 7.35
N ASP A 183 -2.14 5.75 6.68
CA ASP A 183 -1.90 5.20 5.35
C ASP A 183 -1.56 3.70 5.47
N PHE A 184 -1.94 2.92 4.46
CA PHE A 184 -1.69 1.48 4.44
C PHE A 184 -0.20 1.19 4.22
N ALA A 185 0.46 0.64 5.22
CA ALA A 185 1.90 0.33 5.20
C ALA A 185 2.28 -0.83 4.25
N GLY A 186 1.32 -1.53 3.65
CA GLY A 186 1.61 -2.68 2.80
C GLY A 186 2.37 -2.33 1.52
N PHE A 187 2.38 -1.07 1.12
CA PHE A 187 3.11 -0.60 -0.06
C PHE A 187 4.62 -0.45 0.16
N ASP A 188 5.11 -0.61 1.38
CA ASP A 188 6.55 -0.72 1.68
C ASP A 188 7.13 -2.11 1.33
N TYR A 189 6.27 -3.09 1.00
CA TYR A 189 6.64 -4.45 0.69
C TYR A 189 6.77 -4.67 -0.82
N ALA A 190 7.81 -5.42 -1.22
CA ALA A 190 7.90 -5.94 -2.58
C ALA A 190 6.82 -6.98 -2.85
N LEU A 191 6.58 -7.84 -1.85
CA LEU A 191 5.60 -8.90 -1.89
C LEU A 191 4.90 -8.97 -0.54
N LEU A 192 3.57 -8.82 -0.54
CA LEU A 192 2.75 -8.96 0.65
C LEU A 192 1.47 -9.70 0.31
N ALA A 193 1.24 -10.85 0.95
CA ALA A 193 0.02 -11.64 0.79
C ALA A 193 -0.45 -12.33 2.08
N ASN A 194 -1.67 -12.86 2.12
CA ASN A 194 -2.04 -13.82 3.17
C ASN A 194 -1.22 -15.10 3.00
N ASN A 195 -1.17 -15.60 1.77
CA ASN A 195 -0.61 -16.89 1.42
C ASN A 195 0.49 -16.74 0.36
N VAL A 196 1.69 -17.27 0.65
CA VAL A 196 2.79 -17.32 -0.32
C VAL A 196 3.32 -18.75 -0.38
N ASN A 197 2.77 -19.56 -1.31
CA ASN A 197 3.06 -20.99 -1.37
C ASN A 197 3.85 -21.38 -2.62
N CYS A 198 3.39 -20.98 -3.81
CA CYS A 198 4.06 -21.34 -5.07
C CYS A 198 5.08 -20.31 -5.57
N ILE A 199 5.05 -19.09 -5.04
CA ILE A 199 5.90 -17.99 -5.52
C ILE A 199 7.38 -18.28 -5.25
N PHE A 200 7.75 -18.90 -4.13
CA PHE A 200 9.16 -19.14 -3.79
C PHE A 200 9.81 -20.35 -4.46
N CYS A 201 9.26 -20.91 -5.54
CA CYS A 201 9.94 -22.02 -6.24
C CYS A 201 11.23 -21.56 -6.93
N HIS A 202 11.18 -20.48 -7.72
CA HIS A 202 12.32 -19.94 -8.47
C HIS A 202 12.35 -18.42 -8.45
N THR A 203 12.45 -17.83 -7.27
CA THR A 203 12.25 -16.39 -7.07
C THR A 203 13.46 -15.67 -6.49
N SER A 204 13.81 -14.54 -7.08
CA SER A 204 14.79 -13.61 -6.56
C SER A 204 14.09 -12.29 -6.26
N ILE A 205 14.18 -11.83 -5.01
CA ILE A 205 13.60 -10.55 -4.56
C ILE A 205 14.74 -9.60 -4.21
N ASP A 206 14.67 -8.40 -4.76
CA ASP A 206 15.73 -7.41 -4.70
C ASP A 206 15.19 -5.98 -4.77
N SER A 207 16.03 -4.96 -4.58
CA SER A 207 15.64 -3.56 -4.80
C SER A 207 15.93 -3.14 -6.24
N ALA A 208 15.04 -2.33 -6.82
CA ALA A 208 15.24 -1.81 -8.17
C ALA A 208 16.48 -0.92 -8.27
N ASP A 209 16.78 -0.15 -7.22
CA ASP A 209 17.96 0.70 -7.15
C ASP A 209 19.25 -0.11 -7.26
N ARG A 210 19.31 -1.31 -6.65
CA ARG A 210 20.46 -2.22 -6.76
C ARG A 210 20.48 -2.93 -8.10
N TYR A 211 19.36 -3.52 -8.51
CA TYR A 211 19.27 -4.33 -9.73
C TYR A 211 19.63 -3.53 -10.99
N TRP A 212 19.21 -2.25 -11.04
CA TRP A 212 19.47 -1.36 -12.16
C TRP A 212 20.70 -0.46 -11.97
N ASP A 213 21.49 -0.64 -10.90
CA ASP A 213 22.75 0.10 -10.78
C ASP A 213 23.75 -0.35 -11.84
N THR A 214 24.13 0.59 -12.70
CA THR A 214 25.10 0.37 -13.77
C THR A 214 26.53 0.70 -13.33
N ASN A 215 26.72 1.22 -12.11
CA ASN A 215 28.01 1.59 -11.56
C ASN A 215 28.47 0.65 -10.44
N ALA A 216 28.73 -0.61 -10.82
CA ALA A 216 29.30 -1.66 -9.97
C ALA A 216 30.69 -1.36 -9.35
N SER A 217 31.20 -0.12 -9.49
CA SER A 217 32.48 0.34 -8.96
C SER A 217 32.36 1.41 -7.88
N ASP A 218 31.14 1.84 -7.50
CA ASP A 218 30.93 2.78 -6.41
C ASP A 218 31.02 2.07 -5.05
N PRO A 219 32.09 2.26 -4.26
CA PRO A 219 32.23 1.64 -2.95
C PRO A 219 31.38 2.32 -1.88
N GLU A 220 30.69 3.43 -2.19
CA GLU A 220 29.79 4.15 -1.29
C GLU A 220 28.31 3.84 -1.56
N ALA A 221 27.99 3.02 -2.56
CA ALA A 221 26.62 2.62 -2.83
C ALA A 221 26.03 1.81 -1.66
N GLN A 222 24.87 2.26 -1.17
CA GLN A 222 24.12 1.63 -0.09
C GLN A 222 22.72 1.35 -0.60
N TYR A 223 22.28 0.09 -0.49
CA TYR A 223 20.99 -0.35 -0.99
C TYR A 223 20.11 -0.78 0.17
N GLU A 224 18.97 -0.13 0.31
CA GLU A 224 17.98 -0.50 1.32
C GLU A 224 17.54 -1.95 1.10
N HIS A 225 17.38 -2.68 2.20
CA HIS A 225 16.84 -4.03 2.15
C HIS A 225 15.36 -4.01 1.79
N VAL A 226 14.90 -5.12 1.24
CA VAL A 226 13.52 -5.28 0.80
C VAL A 226 12.68 -6.00 1.86
N GLN A 227 11.41 -5.63 1.94
CA GLN A 227 10.43 -6.29 2.82
C GLN A 227 9.56 -7.27 2.04
N VAL A 228 9.40 -8.46 2.62
CA VAL A 228 8.52 -9.53 2.11
C VAL A 228 7.65 -10.03 3.25
N GLY A 229 6.34 -10.16 3.04
CA GLY A 229 5.39 -10.41 4.13
C GLY A 229 4.35 -11.48 3.81
N THR A 230 4.03 -12.32 4.79
CA THR A 230 2.84 -13.19 4.77
C THR A 230 1.99 -12.99 6.01
N LEU A 231 0.66 -12.93 5.85
CA LEU A 231 -0.27 -12.74 6.97
C LEU A 231 -0.84 -14.05 7.54
N GLU A 232 -0.84 -15.14 6.77
CA GLU A 232 -1.53 -16.39 7.16
C GLU A 232 -0.69 -17.65 6.96
N SER A 233 -0.03 -17.83 5.81
CA SER A 233 0.81 -19.01 5.59
C SER A 233 1.98 -18.77 4.65
N LEU A 234 3.04 -19.53 4.91
CA LEU A 234 4.17 -19.73 4.03
C LEU A 234 4.39 -21.24 3.89
N LEU A 235 4.28 -21.76 2.68
CA LEU A 235 4.70 -23.12 2.34
C LEU A 235 5.97 -23.05 1.49
N VAL A 236 7.07 -23.60 2.02
CA VAL A 236 8.34 -23.67 1.30
C VAL A 236 8.52 -25.06 0.72
N ARG A 237 8.69 -25.16 -0.60
CA ARG A 237 9.02 -26.42 -1.23
C ARG A 237 10.46 -26.80 -0.92
N HIS A 238 10.64 -27.94 -0.28
CA HIS A 238 11.98 -28.43 0.03
C HIS A 238 12.02 -29.94 -0.09
N ASN A 239 12.84 -30.43 -1.02
CA ASN A 239 12.97 -31.86 -1.32
C ASN A 239 11.60 -32.48 -1.69
N ALA A 240 10.77 -31.73 -2.42
CA ALA A 240 9.40 -32.11 -2.76
C ALA A 240 9.34 -33.35 -3.67
N ASP A 241 10.38 -33.61 -4.47
CA ASP A 241 10.52 -34.83 -5.27
C ASP A 241 11.19 -36.00 -4.51
N GLY A 242 11.56 -35.78 -3.24
CA GLY A 242 12.28 -36.73 -2.40
C GLY A 242 13.79 -36.85 -2.69
N ASN A 243 14.35 -36.03 -3.58
CA ASN A 243 15.76 -36.03 -3.93
C ASN A 243 16.64 -35.13 -3.03
N THR A 244 17.14 -35.70 -1.94
CA THR A 244 18.03 -34.99 -0.99
C THR A 244 19.45 -34.70 -1.50
N TYR A 245 19.82 -35.10 -2.72
CA TYR A 245 21.20 -35.02 -3.21
C TYR A 245 21.50 -33.79 -4.07
N SER A 246 20.49 -33.13 -4.62
CA SER A 246 20.65 -31.97 -5.50
C SER A 246 19.37 -31.15 -5.55
N LEU A 247 19.51 -29.82 -5.43
CA LEU A 247 18.41 -28.91 -5.73
C LEU A 247 17.98 -29.06 -7.18
N ASN A 248 16.67 -29.04 -7.40
CA ASN A 248 16.06 -29.23 -8.70
C ASN A 248 14.82 -28.34 -8.87
N ASP A 249 14.09 -28.55 -9.97
CA ASP A 249 12.92 -27.78 -10.40
C ASP A 249 11.72 -27.83 -9.43
N PHE A 250 11.77 -28.71 -8.43
CA PHE A 250 10.73 -28.89 -7.41
C PHE A 250 11.10 -28.23 -6.07
N ASP A 251 12.31 -27.70 -5.94
CA ASP A 251 12.80 -27.07 -4.72
C ASP A 251 12.68 -25.54 -4.78
N ALA A 252 12.50 -24.90 -3.64
CA ALA A 252 12.51 -23.45 -3.50
C ALA A 252 13.94 -22.90 -3.56
N ASP A 253 14.51 -22.66 -4.73
CA ASP A 253 15.87 -22.12 -4.91
C ASP A 253 15.91 -20.58 -4.91
N SER A 254 15.10 -20.00 -4.01
CA SER A 254 14.80 -18.58 -3.97
C SER A 254 15.71 -17.77 -3.04
N TYR A 255 15.89 -16.48 -3.36
CA TYR A 255 16.71 -15.55 -2.58
C TYR A 255 15.97 -14.25 -2.28
N ILE A 256 16.16 -13.71 -1.07
CA ILE A 256 15.59 -12.43 -0.63
C ILE A 256 16.71 -11.49 -0.20
N ALA A 257 16.86 -10.35 -0.89
CA ALA A 257 17.75 -9.27 -0.49
C ALA A 257 17.11 -8.39 0.60
N GLY A 258 16.75 -9.01 1.72
CA GLY A 258 16.17 -8.30 2.87
C GLY A 258 15.48 -9.20 3.87
N ALA A 259 14.32 -8.77 4.36
CA ALA A 259 13.65 -9.36 5.52
C ALA A 259 12.30 -10.00 5.17
N LEU A 260 12.09 -11.21 5.71
CA LEU A 260 10.86 -11.97 5.60
C LEU A 260 10.05 -11.88 6.90
N PHE A 261 8.83 -11.33 6.83
CA PHE A 261 7.91 -11.15 7.95
C PHE A 261 6.76 -12.14 7.85
N LEU A 262 6.59 -13.01 8.84
CA LEU A 262 5.61 -14.09 8.78
C LEU A 262 4.62 -13.99 9.94
N ARG A 263 3.34 -14.12 9.60
CA ARG A 263 2.27 -14.54 10.51
C ARG A 263 1.69 -15.87 10.06
N GLY A 264 1.20 -16.61 11.04
CA GLY A 264 0.79 -18.01 10.87
C GLY A 264 1.99 -18.94 10.82
N ILE A 265 1.75 -20.19 10.43
CA ILE A 265 2.71 -21.28 10.65
C ILE A 265 3.54 -21.49 9.37
N PRO A 266 4.86 -21.28 9.43
CA PRO A 266 5.74 -21.57 8.31
C PRO A 266 5.95 -23.09 8.23
N ALA A 267 5.60 -23.67 7.09
CA ALA A 267 5.62 -25.10 6.86
C ALA A 267 6.31 -25.47 5.55
N LEU A 268 6.64 -26.76 5.43
CA LEU A 268 7.04 -27.36 4.17
C LEU A 268 5.81 -27.59 3.28
N ASP A 269 6.03 -28.01 2.04
CA ASP A 269 4.97 -28.34 1.07
C ASP A 269 3.98 -29.42 1.54
N ASP A 270 4.34 -30.19 2.57
CA ASP A 270 3.48 -31.21 3.18
C ASP A 270 2.65 -30.71 4.38
N GLY A 271 2.79 -29.42 4.73
CA GLY A 271 2.13 -28.78 5.87
C GLY A 271 2.84 -29.00 7.21
N ASN A 272 3.93 -29.77 7.27
CA ASN A 272 4.71 -29.93 8.50
C ASN A 272 5.55 -28.68 8.79
N PRO A 273 5.71 -28.27 10.06
CA PRO A 273 6.54 -27.12 10.41
C PRO A 273 7.99 -27.27 9.93
N ILE A 274 8.60 -26.16 9.52
CA ILE A 274 10.01 -26.14 9.10
C ILE A 274 10.92 -26.60 10.27
N PRO A 275 11.68 -27.70 10.11
CA PRO A 275 12.48 -28.25 11.20
C PRO A 275 13.77 -27.44 11.44
N SER A 276 14.33 -26.83 10.40
CA SER A 276 15.52 -25.98 10.47
C SER A 276 15.61 -25.07 9.24
N TRP A 277 15.71 -23.77 9.47
CA TRP A 277 15.85 -22.77 8.40
C TRP A 277 17.20 -22.86 7.68
N ASP A 278 18.26 -23.29 8.37
CA ASP A 278 19.58 -23.54 7.78
C ASP A 278 19.60 -24.69 6.75
N SER A 279 18.57 -25.54 6.73
CA SER A 279 18.47 -26.64 5.77
C SER A 279 17.69 -26.29 4.50
N LEU A 280 17.03 -25.14 4.47
CA LEU A 280 16.23 -24.73 3.32
C LEU A 280 17.10 -24.18 2.20
N SER A 281 16.60 -24.31 0.98
CA SER A 281 17.16 -23.67 -0.21
C SER A 281 16.66 -22.22 -0.41
N LEU A 282 15.62 -21.82 0.33
CA LEU A 282 15.21 -20.42 0.44
C LEU A 282 16.22 -19.69 1.34
N MET A 283 16.92 -18.71 0.78
CA MET A 283 18.00 -17.99 1.45
C MET A 283 17.77 -16.48 1.46
N GLY A 284 18.47 -15.78 2.34
CA GLY A 284 18.64 -14.33 2.31
C GLY A 284 19.98 -13.94 1.69
N TYR A 285 20.23 -12.63 1.59
CA TYR A 285 21.57 -12.08 1.34
C TYR A 285 22.12 -11.37 2.57
N GLU A 286 23.45 -11.30 2.67
CA GLU A 286 24.15 -10.62 3.76
C GLU A 286 23.78 -9.12 3.81
N MET A 287 23.49 -8.63 5.02
CA MET A 287 23.25 -7.23 5.32
C MET A 287 24.32 -6.68 6.28
N ASP A 288 24.61 -5.39 6.17
CA ASP A 288 25.55 -4.72 7.07
C ASP A 288 24.92 -4.35 8.43
N SER A 289 25.69 -3.69 9.29
CA SER A 289 25.22 -3.29 10.63
C SER A 289 24.14 -2.20 10.63
N ASP A 290 23.90 -1.55 9.49
CA ASP A 290 22.88 -0.52 9.31
C ASP A 290 21.67 -1.06 8.53
N GLY A 291 21.71 -2.32 8.10
CA GLY A 291 20.61 -3.00 7.40
C GLY A 291 20.62 -2.81 5.89
N PHE A 292 21.75 -2.39 5.31
CA PHE A 292 21.92 -2.30 3.86
C PHE A 292 22.44 -3.62 3.27
N ILE A 293 22.05 -3.93 2.04
CA ILE A 293 22.50 -5.13 1.32
C ILE A 293 24.01 -5.02 1.03
N VAL A 294 24.75 -6.09 1.34
CA VAL A 294 26.20 -6.15 1.13
C VAL A 294 26.53 -6.77 -0.22
N GLU A 295 27.26 -6.03 -1.05
CA GLU A 295 27.80 -6.51 -2.33
C GLU A 295 29.33 -6.53 -2.32
N ALA A 296 29.93 -7.67 -2.70
CA ALA A 296 31.38 -7.82 -2.80
C ALA A 296 31.78 -8.17 -4.24
N PHE A 297 32.54 -7.29 -4.89
CA PHE A 297 33.01 -7.46 -6.28
C PHE A 297 31.89 -7.68 -7.31
N GLY A 298 30.72 -7.06 -7.11
CA GLY A 298 29.57 -7.18 -8.01
C GLY A 298 28.72 -8.44 -7.79
N GLY A 299 28.83 -9.06 -6.61
CA GLY A 299 28.08 -10.26 -6.25
C GLY A 299 27.56 -10.20 -4.81
N LEU A 300 26.38 -10.78 -4.61
CA LEU A 300 25.76 -10.94 -3.31
C LEU A 300 26.22 -12.24 -2.63
N THR A 301 26.31 -12.22 -1.31
CA THR A 301 26.66 -13.41 -0.51
C THR A 301 25.38 -14.01 0.09
N PRO A 302 24.96 -15.22 -0.31
CA PRO A 302 23.82 -15.90 0.30
C PRO A 302 24.08 -16.23 1.77
N VAL A 303 23.03 -16.10 2.59
CA VAL A 303 23.01 -16.47 4.01
C VAL A 303 21.70 -17.20 4.33
N SER A 304 21.72 -18.09 5.33
CA SER A 304 20.48 -18.69 5.83
C SER A 304 19.54 -17.62 6.39
N LEU A 305 18.23 -17.88 6.31
CA LEU A 305 17.25 -17.13 7.09
C LEU A 305 17.36 -17.53 8.57
N ASP A 306 17.46 -16.54 9.46
CA ASP A 306 17.65 -16.76 10.91
C ASP A 306 16.51 -16.12 11.71
N PRO A 307 15.65 -16.93 12.38
CA PRO A 307 14.54 -16.42 13.17
C PRO A 307 14.99 -15.40 14.22
N THR A 308 14.50 -14.18 14.07
CA THR A 308 14.87 -13.02 14.87
C THR A 308 13.69 -12.52 15.69
N LEU A 309 13.95 -11.92 16.86
CA LEU A 309 12.90 -11.33 17.69
C LEU A 309 12.25 -10.13 16.98
N PRO A 310 10.92 -9.95 17.08
CA PRO A 310 10.22 -8.83 16.46
C PRO A 310 10.69 -7.44 16.87
N THR A 311 11.47 -7.29 17.95
CA THR A 311 12.03 -6.02 18.41
C THR A 311 13.38 -5.67 17.78
N ASP A 312 14.04 -6.63 17.13
CA ASP A 312 15.32 -6.40 16.46
C ASP A 312 15.07 -5.74 15.10
N PRO A 313 15.70 -4.59 14.79
CA PRO A 313 15.51 -3.92 13.51
C PRO A 313 16.29 -4.52 12.33
N LEU A 314 17.21 -5.48 12.54
CA LEU A 314 18.19 -5.93 11.52
C LEU A 314 18.12 -7.43 11.20
N GLY A 315 17.03 -8.10 11.56
CA GLY A 315 16.82 -9.52 11.24
C GLY A 315 16.44 -9.73 9.78
N ASN A 316 16.77 -10.90 9.23
CA ASN A 316 16.33 -11.31 7.89
C ASN A 316 15.08 -12.22 7.91
N LEU A 317 14.67 -12.70 9.08
CA LEU A 317 13.48 -13.51 9.26
C LEU A 317 12.80 -13.20 10.59
N TYR A 318 11.50 -12.91 10.51
CA TYR A 318 10.66 -12.64 11.66
C TYR A 318 9.47 -13.61 11.68
N LEU A 319 9.42 -14.46 12.70
CA LEU A 319 8.33 -15.42 12.91
C LEU A 319 7.33 -14.87 13.92
N ASP A 320 6.07 -15.30 13.80
CA ASP A 320 4.98 -14.91 14.71
C ASP A 320 4.90 -13.37 14.90
N TYR A 321 5.04 -12.62 13.80
CA TYR A 321 5.16 -11.17 13.87
C TYR A 321 3.87 -10.55 14.46
N PRO A 322 3.99 -9.63 15.44
CA PRO A 322 2.85 -9.20 16.23
C PRO A 322 1.79 -8.50 15.38
N THR A 323 0.52 -8.61 15.78
CA THR A 323 -0.60 -7.85 15.19
C THR A 323 -0.78 -6.48 15.85
N ASN A 324 -0.22 -6.30 17.04
CA ASN A 324 -0.19 -5.01 17.72
C ASN A 324 0.94 -4.15 17.15
N TYR A 325 0.58 -3.03 16.50
CA TYR A 325 1.54 -2.10 15.91
C TYR A 325 2.56 -1.54 16.92
N ALA A 326 2.23 -1.45 18.21
CA ALA A 326 3.19 -0.99 19.23
C ALA A 326 4.29 -2.02 19.56
N GLU A 327 4.14 -3.27 19.14
CA GLU A 327 5.08 -4.37 19.40
C GLU A 327 5.98 -4.66 18.19
N MET A 328 5.71 -4.04 17.03
CA MET A 328 6.51 -4.18 15.82
C MET A 328 7.83 -3.38 15.93
N SER A 329 8.93 -3.89 15.35
CA SER A 329 10.21 -3.18 15.30
C SER A 329 10.19 -2.01 14.32
N ALA A 330 11.26 -1.22 14.38
CA ALA A 330 11.61 -0.29 13.31
C ALA A 330 12.00 -0.98 11.99
N ALA A 331 12.08 -2.32 11.92
CA ALA A 331 12.40 -3.05 10.67
C ALA A 331 11.29 -2.94 9.62
N GLY A 332 10.03 -2.82 10.06
CA GLY A 332 8.89 -2.77 9.16
C GLY A 332 7.56 -2.92 9.89
N VAL A 333 6.49 -2.41 9.29
CA VAL A 333 5.13 -2.52 9.83
C VAL A 333 4.36 -3.53 8.99
N LEU A 334 4.06 -4.70 9.57
CA LEU A 334 3.26 -5.72 8.87
C LEU A 334 1.77 -5.44 9.06
N PRO A 335 1.01 -5.09 8.00
CA PRO A 335 -0.43 -4.83 8.11
C PRO A 335 -1.20 -6.05 8.60
N VAL A 336 -2.36 -5.86 9.24
CA VAL A 336 -3.17 -6.97 9.78
C VAL A 336 -4.16 -7.53 8.74
N ASN A 337 -4.53 -6.72 7.76
CA ASN A 337 -5.45 -7.07 6.69
C ASN A 337 -5.10 -6.28 5.43
N PHE A 338 -5.81 -6.58 4.34
CA PHE A 338 -5.75 -5.85 3.08
C PHE A 338 -7.03 -4.99 2.96
N PRO A 339 -6.96 -3.67 3.20
CA PRO A 339 -8.11 -2.78 3.06
C PRO A 339 -8.68 -2.80 1.63
N ALA A 340 -9.97 -2.53 1.45
CA ALA A 340 -10.51 -2.39 0.11
C ALA A 340 -9.94 -1.13 -0.58
N PRO A 341 -9.56 -1.18 -1.87
CA PRO A 341 -9.11 -0.01 -2.61
C PRO A 341 -10.14 1.12 -2.66
N PHE A 342 -11.41 0.72 -2.68
CA PHE A 342 -12.57 1.56 -2.49
C PHE A 342 -13.03 1.27 -1.07
N PRO A 343 -12.73 2.15 -0.10
CA PRO A 343 -12.97 1.81 1.29
C PRO A 343 -14.47 1.53 1.50
N ASP A 344 -14.78 0.64 2.43
CA ASP A 344 -16.16 0.35 2.81
C ASP A 344 -16.78 1.57 3.52
N ASP A 345 -18.07 1.82 3.33
CA ASP A 345 -18.75 2.96 3.95
C ASP A 345 -19.62 2.59 5.17
N GLY A 346 -19.57 1.33 5.59
CA GLY A 346 -20.41 0.75 6.62
C GLY A 346 -21.81 0.35 6.09
N GLY A 347 -21.93 0.12 4.80
CA GLY A 347 -23.14 -0.32 4.11
C GLY A 347 -24.20 0.76 3.94
N ILE A 348 -23.83 2.02 3.73
CA ILE A 348 -24.80 3.09 3.54
C ILE A 348 -25.44 2.96 2.15
N VAL A 349 -26.75 2.85 2.08
CA VAL A 349 -27.42 2.70 0.77
C VAL A 349 -27.67 4.06 0.12
N ALA A 350 -27.16 4.28 -1.09
CA ALA A 350 -27.21 5.55 -1.84
C ALA A 350 -28.62 6.18 -1.90
N ALA A 351 -29.63 5.36 -2.18
CA ALA A 351 -31.01 5.81 -2.34
C ALA A 351 -31.64 6.33 -1.04
N THR A 352 -31.18 5.88 0.12
CA THR A 352 -31.82 6.17 1.42
C THR A 352 -30.93 6.92 2.40
N GLY A 353 -29.61 6.86 2.23
CA GLY A 353 -28.62 7.36 3.19
C GLY A 353 -28.71 6.66 4.54
N LEU A 354 -29.29 5.45 4.59
CA LEU A 354 -29.42 4.64 5.80
C LEU A 354 -28.46 3.44 5.74
N PRO A 355 -27.94 2.98 6.88
CA PRO A 355 -27.12 1.78 6.93
C PRO A 355 -27.94 0.53 6.60
N ASP A 356 -27.39 -0.31 5.73
CA ASP A 356 -27.77 -1.68 5.46
C ASP A 356 -26.64 -2.61 5.94
N PRO A 357 -26.84 -3.34 7.04
CA PRO A 357 -25.84 -4.26 7.57
C PRO A 357 -25.41 -5.37 6.59
N SER A 358 -26.18 -5.62 5.53
CA SER A 358 -25.79 -6.58 4.48
C SER A 358 -24.86 -5.99 3.42
N ALA A 359 -24.77 -4.66 3.36
CA ALA A 359 -23.83 -3.93 2.52
C ALA A 359 -22.52 -3.57 3.24
N ALA A 360 -22.47 -3.71 4.57
CA ALA A 360 -21.27 -3.42 5.35
C ALA A 360 -20.31 -4.61 5.40
N ASP A 361 -19.01 -4.35 5.29
CA ASP A 361 -17.92 -5.33 5.32
C ASP A 361 -18.11 -6.47 4.29
N ASN A 362 -18.85 -6.21 3.22
CA ASN A 362 -19.25 -7.23 2.26
C ASN A 362 -18.23 -7.41 1.13
N ARG A 363 -17.13 -6.62 1.11
CA ARG A 363 -16.06 -6.65 0.10
C ARG A 363 -16.55 -6.44 -1.35
N VAL A 364 -17.79 -5.99 -1.54
CA VAL A 364 -18.39 -5.69 -2.85
C VAL A 364 -18.49 -4.18 -2.96
N ILE A 365 -17.91 -3.63 -4.02
CA ILE A 365 -17.85 -2.18 -4.19
C ILE A 365 -19.21 -1.66 -4.65
N ASP A 366 -19.85 -0.87 -3.81
CA ASP A 366 -21.08 -0.16 -4.18
C ASP A 366 -20.81 1.24 -4.79
N ASP A 367 -21.88 1.87 -5.28
CA ASP A 367 -21.78 3.16 -5.98
C ASP A 367 -21.27 4.29 -5.08
N ILE A 368 -21.55 4.27 -3.77
CA ILE A 368 -21.06 5.31 -2.85
C ILE A 368 -19.57 5.13 -2.60
N GLU A 369 -19.14 3.89 -2.36
CA GLU A 369 -17.74 3.54 -2.16
C GLU A 369 -16.91 3.93 -3.38
N PHE A 370 -17.44 3.63 -4.58
CA PHE A 370 -16.86 4.05 -5.85
C PHE A 370 -16.82 5.57 -6.02
N ASP A 371 -17.96 6.25 -5.83
CA ASP A 371 -18.08 7.70 -5.99
C ASP A 371 -17.15 8.48 -5.06
N ARG A 372 -16.85 7.95 -3.87
CA ARG A 372 -15.90 8.55 -2.92
C ARG A 372 -14.49 8.62 -3.53
N VAL A 373 -14.00 7.54 -4.12
CA VAL A 373 -12.69 7.51 -4.78
C VAL A 373 -12.72 8.37 -6.05
N ALA A 374 -13.79 8.29 -6.85
CA ALA A 374 -13.95 9.08 -8.06
C ALA A 374 -13.98 10.60 -7.81
N GLN A 375 -14.47 11.05 -6.66
CA GLN A 375 -14.47 12.46 -6.24
C GLN A 375 -13.07 13.02 -5.97
N GLU A 376 -12.15 12.17 -5.51
CA GLU A 376 -10.79 12.55 -5.16
C GLU A 376 -9.82 12.43 -6.34
N ALA A 377 -10.21 11.71 -7.39
CA ALA A 377 -9.38 11.48 -8.56
C ALA A 377 -9.30 12.70 -9.50
N TYR A 378 -8.07 13.03 -9.87
CA TYR A 378 -7.71 14.04 -10.86
C TYR A 378 -6.55 13.52 -11.70
N GLY A 379 -6.80 13.26 -12.98
CA GLY A 379 -5.77 12.76 -13.88
C GLY A 379 -6.24 12.62 -15.32
N GLU A 380 -5.29 12.39 -16.22
CA GLU A 380 -5.54 12.18 -17.65
C GLU A 380 -4.61 11.12 -18.27
N ILE A 381 -5.14 10.43 -19.28
CA ILE A 381 -4.40 9.61 -20.23
C ILE A 381 -4.54 10.27 -21.60
N THR A 382 -3.42 10.63 -22.20
CA THR A 382 -3.40 11.51 -23.39
C THR A 382 -2.76 10.89 -24.63
N ALA A 383 -2.09 9.75 -24.48
CA ALA A 383 -1.45 9.02 -25.57
C ALA A 383 -1.60 7.50 -25.41
N GLY A 384 -1.07 6.76 -26.38
CA GLY A 384 -1.29 5.32 -26.52
C GLY A 384 -2.51 5.02 -27.40
N ILE A 385 -2.89 3.75 -27.45
CA ILE A 385 -4.12 3.29 -28.09
C ILE A 385 -5.17 3.14 -26.99
N ILE A 386 -6.22 3.95 -27.05
CA ILE A 386 -7.27 4.04 -26.03
C ILE A 386 -8.58 3.55 -26.64
N SER A 387 -9.08 2.41 -26.17
CA SER A 387 -10.37 1.84 -26.56
C SER A 387 -11.28 1.81 -25.33
N LEU A 388 -12.37 2.58 -25.40
CA LEU A 388 -13.39 2.68 -24.37
C LEU A 388 -14.62 1.89 -24.81
N PHE A 389 -15.19 1.08 -23.93
CA PHE A 389 -16.32 0.21 -24.23
C PHE A 389 -17.46 0.54 -23.27
N ASP A 390 -18.63 0.87 -23.80
CA ASP A 390 -19.82 1.02 -22.98
C ASP A 390 -20.24 -0.38 -22.46
N GLU A 391 -21.06 -0.47 -21.40
CA GLU A 391 -21.51 -1.75 -20.80
C GLU A 391 -22.11 -2.77 -21.81
N SER A 392 -22.63 -2.29 -22.95
CA SER A 392 -23.24 -3.15 -23.98
C SER A 392 -22.28 -3.64 -25.06
N ASP A 393 -21.06 -3.12 -25.10
CA ASP A 393 -20.07 -3.49 -26.11
C ASP A 393 -19.43 -4.84 -25.75
N VAL A 394 -19.20 -5.67 -26.77
CA VAL A 394 -18.61 -7.01 -26.60
C VAL A 394 -17.47 -7.19 -27.60
N ILE A 395 -16.36 -7.78 -27.13
CA ILE A 395 -15.25 -8.26 -27.94
C ILE A 395 -15.36 -9.79 -28.03
N ASP A 396 -15.98 -10.27 -29.10
CA ASP A 396 -16.28 -11.69 -29.35
C ASP A 396 -15.43 -12.31 -30.47
N THR A 397 -14.54 -11.53 -31.11
CA THR A 397 -13.59 -12.08 -32.09
C THR A 397 -12.16 -11.60 -31.89
N PRO A 398 -11.15 -12.42 -32.25
CA PRO A 398 -9.75 -11.98 -32.27
C PRO A 398 -9.50 -10.79 -33.20
N LEU A 399 -10.34 -10.59 -34.22
CA LEU A 399 -10.21 -9.44 -35.13
C LEU A 399 -10.63 -8.14 -34.45
N ASP A 400 -11.68 -8.18 -33.63
CA ASP A 400 -12.15 -7.01 -32.87
C ASP A 400 -11.12 -6.64 -31.81
N TYR A 401 -10.58 -7.62 -31.10
CA TYR A 401 -9.47 -7.42 -30.17
C TYR A 401 -8.24 -6.80 -30.86
N ALA A 402 -7.81 -7.36 -32.00
CA ALA A 402 -6.71 -6.80 -32.78
C ALA A 402 -6.99 -5.37 -33.29
N GLY A 403 -8.26 -5.07 -33.59
CA GLY A 403 -8.72 -3.72 -33.93
C GLY A 403 -8.66 -2.75 -32.76
N ALA A 404 -8.88 -3.22 -31.53
CA ALA A 404 -8.83 -2.41 -30.31
C ALA A 404 -7.40 -2.13 -29.83
N VAL A 405 -6.47 -3.07 -30.01
CA VAL A 405 -5.06 -2.96 -29.52
C VAL A 405 -4.07 -2.47 -30.58
N GLY A 406 -4.43 -2.55 -31.87
CA GLY A 406 -3.50 -2.34 -32.97
C GLY A 406 -2.99 -0.90 -33.09
N PRO A 407 -1.89 -0.64 -33.82
CA PRO A 407 -1.33 0.71 -33.98
C PRO A 407 -2.25 1.74 -34.66
N ASN A 408 -3.28 1.28 -35.36
CA ASN A 408 -4.34 2.12 -35.93
C ASN A 408 -5.69 1.91 -35.22
N GLY A 409 -5.66 1.23 -34.08
CA GLY A 409 -6.81 0.98 -33.23
C GLY A 409 -7.13 2.17 -32.33
N GLY A 410 -7.97 1.92 -31.33
CA GLY A 410 -8.46 2.95 -30.43
C GLY A 410 -9.68 3.67 -30.98
N ASN A 411 -10.58 4.05 -30.09
CA ASN A 411 -11.77 4.84 -30.40
C ASN A 411 -11.80 6.19 -29.66
N SER A 412 -10.81 6.45 -28.80
CA SER A 412 -10.63 7.72 -28.10
C SER A 412 -9.24 8.32 -28.31
N SER A 413 -9.16 9.65 -28.19
CA SER A 413 -7.89 10.40 -28.19
C SER A 413 -7.40 10.75 -26.79
N GLY A 414 -8.14 10.37 -25.75
CA GLY A 414 -7.79 10.61 -24.36
C GLY A 414 -8.86 10.11 -23.38
N MET A 415 -8.50 9.99 -22.11
CA MET A 415 -9.41 9.67 -21.01
C MET A 415 -9.02 10.55 -19.82
N ALA A 416 -9.99 11.05 -19.04
CA ALA A 416 -9.68 11.91 -17.90
C ALA A 416 -10.66 11.68 -16.75
N SER A 417 -10.16 11.78 -15.53
CA SER A 417 -10.96 11.83 -14.32
C SER A 417 -10.82 13.21 -13.67
N VAL A 418 -11.96 13.86 -13.41
CA VAL A 418 -12.00 15.21 -12.82
C VAL A 418 -13.17 15.30 -11.85
N GLY A 419 -12.89 15.11 -10.56
CA GLY A 419 -13.81 15.42 -9.46
C GLY A 419 -15.22 14.86 -9.65
N SER A 420 -15.34 13.53 -9.57
CA SER A 420 -16.53 12.68 -9.81
C SER A 420 -16.70 12.15 -11.24
N ALA A 421 -15.95 12.65 -12.22
CA ALA A 421 -16.00 12.08 -13.56
C ALA A 421 -15.14 10.80 -13.62
N ALA A 422 -15.76 9.63 -13.46
CA ALA A 422 -15.16 8.35 -13.80
C ALA A 422 -15.55 7.92 -15.22
N HIS A 423 -14.79 7.00 -15.81
CA HIS A 423 -15.26 6.31 -17.01
C HIS A 423 -16.19 5.17 -16.61
N GLU A 424 -17.42 5.19 -17.12
CA GLU A 424 -18.38 4.07 -17.02
C GLU A 424 -18.12 3.10 -18.18
N GLY A 425 -17.85 1.84 -17.86
CA GLY A 425 -17.57 0.78 -18.83
C GLY A 425 -16.11 0.28 -18.83
N ASN A 426 -15.82 -0.62 -19.76
CA ASN A 426 -14.56 -1.34 -19.82
C ASN A 426 -13.53 -0.59 -20.66
N VAL A 427 -12.25 -0.73 -20.30
CA VAL A 427 -11.16 0.00 -20.94
C VAL A 427 -10.09 -0.95 -21.45
N LEU A 428 -9.60 -0.70 -22.65
CA LEU A 428 -8.38 -1.30 -23.17
C LEU A 428 -7.35 -0.21 -23.49
N LEU A 429 -6.18 -0.35 -22.89
CA LEU A 429 -5.03 0.54 -23.07
C LEU A 429 -3.86 -0.26 -23.65
N THR A 430 -3.30 0.23 -24.77
CA THR A 430 -2.09 -0.37 -25.36
C THR A 430 -1.06 0.69 -25.72
N GLY A 431 0.12 0.58 -25.12
CA GLY A 431 1.25 1.45 -25.38
C GLY A 431 2.26 0.83 -26.33
N TRP A 432 2.67 1.55 -27.37
CA TRP A 432 3.76 1.14 -28.26
C TRP A 432 5.03 1.94 -27.94
N PRO A 433 6.24 1.45 -28.27
CA PRO A 433 7.48 2.19 -27.98
C PRO A 433 7.51 3.64 -28.49
N ASN A 434 6.87 3.91 -29.64
CA ASN A 434 6.79 5.25 -30.23
C ASN A 434 5.46 5.98 -29.97
N ASN A 435 4.56 5.36 -29.22
CA ASN A 435 3.27 5.91 -28.78
C ASN A 435 2.90 5.26 -27.44
N PRO A 436 3.65 5.55 -26.36
CA PRO A 436 3.38 4.98 -25.05
C PRO A 436 2.05 5.51 -24.51
N ILE A 437 1.47 4.80 -23.54
CA ILE A 437 0.37 5.33 -22.73
C ILE A 437 0.96 6.46 -21.88
N GLU A 438 0.58 7.71 -22.17
CA GLU A 438 0.99 8.87 -21.37
C GLU A 438 -0.05 9.13 -20.29
N ILE A 439 0.34 8.98 -19.02
CA ILE A 439 -0.53 9.16 -17.85
C ILE A 439 0.01 10.27 -16.92
N ASP A 440 -0.90 11.08 -16.38
CA ASP A 440 -0.63 12.07 -15.34
C ASP A 440 -1.77 12.06 -14.31
N GLY A 441 -1.45 11.79 -13.05
CA GLY A 441 -2.42 11.80 -11.95
C GLY A 441 -3.25 10.51 -11.82
N SER A 442 -4.44 10.62 -11.24
CA SER A 442 -5.31 9.48 -10.90
C SER A 442 -6.50 9.33 -11.84
N ILE A 443 -6.70 8.11 -12.35
CA ILE A 443 -7.80 7.71 -13.22
C ILE A 443 -8.69 6.71 -12.49
N VAL A 444 -10.01 6.80 -12.68
CA VAL A 444 -10.99 5.87 -12.10
C VAL A 444 -11.88 5.29 -13.19
N ILE A 445 -12.03 3.96 -13.18
CA ILE A 445 -12.78 3.17 -14.15
C ILE A 445 -13.84 2.33 -13.41
N ASP A 446 -15.10 2.49 -13.81
CA ASP A 446 -16.24 1.70 -13.36
C ASP A 446 -16.48 0.54 -14.36
N GLY A 447 -15.65 -0.49 -14.26
CA GLY A 447 -15.60 -1.63 -15.16
C GLY A 447 -14.27 -2.37 -15.06
N ASP A 448 -13.94 -3.17 -16.07
CA ASP A 448 -12.66 -3.87 -16.21
C ASP A 448 -11.61 -3.05 -16.99
N LEU A 449 -10.33 -3.33 -16.75
CA LEU A 449 -9.20 -2.75 -17.49
C LEU A 449 -8.32 -3.85 -18.10
N ILE A 450 -8.04 -3.74 -19.40
CA ILE A 450 -6.94 -4.47 -20.06
C ILE A 450 -5.82 -3.48 -20.36
N ILE A 451 -4.61 -3.71 -19.84
CA ILE A 451 -3.49 -2.79 -20.00
C ILE A 451 -2.19 -3.52 -20.35
N GLN A 452 -1.45 -2.98 -21.32
CA GLN A 452 -0.18 -3.58 -21.79
C GLN A 452 0.71 -2.58 -22.54
N GLY A 453 1.97 -2.97 -22.72
CA GLY A 453 2.93 -2.24 -23.54
C GLY A 453 3.72 -1.19 -22.77
N HIS A 454 3.96 -0.04 -23.40
CA HIS A 454 4.82 1.00 -22.82
C HIS A 454 4.01 2.11 -22.14
N ILE A 455 4.40 2.52 -20.93
CA ILE A 455 3.80 3.64 -20.18
C ILE A 455 4.83 4.75 -19.97
N LYS A 456 4.38 6.00 -20.04
CA LYS A 456 5.17 7.19 -19.75
C LYS A 456 4.42 8.09 -18.75
N GLY A 457 5.15 8.67 -17.80
CA GLY A 457 4.61 9.59 -16.78
C GLY A 457 4.36 8.94 -15.43
N GLU A 458 3.77 9.71 -14.52
CA GLU A 458 3.45 9.31 -13.15
C GLU A 458 1.94 9.31 -12.95
N GLY A 459 1.36 8.14 -12.66
CA GLY A 459 -0.09 8.07 -12.42
C GLY A 459 -0.59 6.78 -11.80
N THR A 460 -1.84 6.85 -11.35
CA THR A 460 -2.56 5.72 -10.75
C THR A 460 -3.85 5.43 -11.46
N ILE A 461 -4.22 4.15 -11.52
CA ILE A 461 -5.49 3.71 -12.09
C ILE A 461 -6.23 2.86 -11.05
N TYR A 462 -7.40 3.35 -10.66
CA TYR A 462 -8.36 2.68 -9.80
C TYR A 462 -9.45 2.05 -10.67
N VAL A 463 -9.64 0.74 -10.54
CA VAL A 463 -10.56 -0.04 -11.36
C VAL A 463 -11.53 -0.75 -10.44
N ARG A 464 -12.85 -0.57 -10.63
CA ARG A 464 -13.86 -1.26 -9.81
C ARG A 464 -13.84 -2.77 -10.02
N GLY A 465 -13.72 -3.21 -11.27
CA GLY A 465 -13.63 -4.61 -11.66
C GLY A 465 -12.21 -5.16 -11.66
N ASN A 466 -11.94 -6.07 -12.59
CA ASN A 466 -10.67 -6.76 -12.78
C ASN A 466 -9.67 -5.94 -13.61
N ILE A 467 -8.37 -6.16 -13.36
CA ILE A 467 -7.29 -5.69 -14.23
C ILE A 467 -6.63 -6.88 -14.91
N TYR A 468 -6.49 -6.82 -16.23
CA TYR A 468 -5.81 -7.82 -17.04
C TYR A 468 -4.53 -7.24 -17.65
N ILE A 469 -3.44 -7.98 -17.49
CA ILE A 469 -2.12 -7.67 -18.05
C ILE A 469 -1.74 -8.82 -18.99
N PRO A 470 -2.25 -8.84 -20.23
CA PRO A 470 -2.04 -9.96 -21.16
C PRO A 470 -0.59 -10.05 -21.70
N SER A 471 0.18 -8.97 -21.65
CA SER A 471 1.60 -8.96 -22.06
C SER A 471 2.38 -7.94 -21.23
N SER A 472 3.69 -7.84 -21.49
CA SER A 472 4.59 -6.97 -20.74
C SER A 472 4.05 -5.54 -20.65
N LEU A 473 4.09 -4.99 -19.44
CA LEU A 473 3.74 -3.61 -19.11
C LEU A 473 5.00 -2.94 -18.57
N MET A 474 5.59 -2.02 -19.32
CA MET A 474 6.90 -1.47 -19.01
C MET A 474 6.95 0.05 -19.11
N TYR A 475 7.82 0.69 -18.34
CA TYR A 475 8.08 2.11 -18.48
C TYR A 475 8.81 2.41 -19.80
N ALA A 476 8.44 3.51 -20.43
CA ALA A 476 9.08 4.10 -21.60
C ALA A 476 10.35 4.85 -21.19
N ASP A 477 11.29 4.09 -20.61
CA ASP A 477 12.52 4.63 -20.05
C ASP A 477 13.54 5.04 -21.13
N GLY A 478 14.40 5.96 -20.74
CA GLY A 478 15.60 6.33 -21.47
C GLY A 478 16.71 5.29 -21.38
N VAL A 479 17.86 5.66 -21.94
CA VAL A 479 19.10 4.90 -21.83
C VAL A 479 20.27 5.83 -21.50
N ASP A 480 21.28 5.30 -20.80
CA ASP A 480 22.51 6.01 -20.47
C ASP A 480 23.52 6.05 -21.65
N GLU A 481 24.72 6.57 -21.40
CA GLU A 481 25.79 6.66 -22.42
C GLU A 481 26.26 5.28 -22.93
N GLN A 482 26.01 4.23 -22.15
CA GLN A 482 26.36 2.83 -22.41
C GLN A 482 25.19 2.07 -23.06
N SER A 483 24.07 2.74 -23.36
CA SER A 483 22.83 2.14 -23.87
C SER A 483 22.16 1.18 -22.89
N LEU A 484 22.40 1.34 -21.58
CA LEU A 484 21.70 0.64 -20.51
C LEU A 484 20.47 1.44 -20.10
N ARG A 485 19.41 0.75 -19.70
CA ARG A 485 18.13 1.33 -19.29
C ARG A 485 18.33 2.27 -18.09
N THR A 486 17.78 3.49 -18.15
CA THR A 486 17.68 4.38 -16.98
C THR A 486 16.34 4.14 -16.28
N PHE A 487 16.30 3.20 -15.33
CA PHE A 487 15.04 2.69 -14.78
C PHE A 487 14.14 3.78 -14.16
N GLY A 488 12.89 3.83 -14.64
CA GLY A 488 11.86 4.81 -14.26
C GLY A 488 12.21 6.26 -14.54
N LEU A 489 13.11 6.51 -15.48
CA LEU A 489 13.37 7.84 -16.03
C LEU A 489 13.24 7.77 -17.54
N ASP A 490 12.39 8.63 -18.12
CA ASP A 490 12.27 8.76 -19.57
C ASP A 490 13.54 9.37 -20.20
N ALA A 491 13.57 9.45 -21.54
CA ALA A 491 14.70 10.00 -22.28
C ALA A 491 14.97 11.51 -22.00
N GLU A 492 13.99 12.22 -21.42
CA GLU A 492 14.09 13.61 -21.02
C GLU A 492 14.48 13.78 -19.54
N GLY A 493 14.51 12.69 -18.76
CA GLY A 493 14.81 12.65 -17.33
C GLY A 493 13.60 12.89 -16.44
N ASN A 494 12.37 12.80 -16.96
CA ASN A 494 11.16 12.80 -16.13
C ASN A 494 10.92 11.40 -15.56
N THR A 495 10.32 11.31 -14.38
CA THR A 495 10.01 10.03 -13.75
C THR A 495 8.91 9.28 -14.50
N ASN A 496 9.01 7.96 -14.52
CA ASN A 496 7.91 7.06 -14.80
C ASN A 496 7.57 6.29 -13.53
N ALA A 497 6.30 6.29 -13.14
CA ALA A 497 5.79 5.52 -12.01
C ALA A 497 4.31 5.16 -12.22
N LEU A 498 3.95 3.90 -11.97
CA LEU A 498 2.58 3.41 -12.11
C LEU A 498 2.11 2.74 -10.83
N GLY A 499 0.91 3.09 -10.38
CA GLY A 499 0.14 2.31 -9.42
C GLY A 499 -1.15 1.79 -10.05
N LEU A 500 -1.38 0.48 -9.99
CA LEU A 500 -2.61 -0.16 -10.44
C LEU A 500 -3.33 -0.74 -9.23
N THR A 501 -4.62 -0.43 -9.12
CA THR A 501 -5.45 -1.05 -8.10
C THR A 501 -6.77 -1.55 -8.65
N ALA A 502 -7.11 -2.80 -8.31
CA ALA A 502 -8.33 -3.47 -8.73
C ALA A 502 -9.24 -3.74 -7.53
N GLY A 503 -10.52 -3.41 -7.68
CA GLY A 503 -11.59 -3.82 -6.80
C GLY A 503 -11.98 -5.29 -6.97
N GLY A 504 -11.71 -5.86 -8.15
CA GLY A 504 -11.69 -7.29 -8.45
C GLY A 504 -10.27 -7.87 -8.32
N ASN A 505 -9.92 -8.79 -9.20
CA ASN A 505 -8.61 -9.47 -9.29
C ASN A 505 -7.67 -8.77 -10.27
N ILE A 506 -6.37 -9.06 -10.16
CA ILE A 506 -5.38 -8.72 -11.19
C ILE A 506 -4.90 -10.02 -11.84
N VAL A 507 -5.06 -10.12 -13.16
CA VAL A 507 -4.77 -11.33 -13.93
C VAL A 507 -3.65 -11.06 -14.93
N ILE A 508 -2.58 -11.85 -14.87
CA ILE A 508 -1.36 -11.67 -15.65
C ILE A 508 -1.18 -12.85 -16.61
N GLY A 509 -1.04 -12.54 -17.90
CA GLY A 509 -0.82 -13.54 -18.95
C GLY A 509 -2.01 -14.47 -19.18
N ASP A 510 -1.72 -15.69 -19.66
CA ASP A 510 -2.73 -16.71 -20.00
C ASP A 510 -3.01 -17.62 -18.80
N PHE A 511 -3.96 -17.21 -17.96
CA PHE A 511 -4.46 -18.00 -16.84
C PHE A 511 -5.28 -19.24 -17.25
N GLN A 512 -5.66 -19.34 -18.53
CA GLN A 512 -6.47 -20.42 -19.08
C GLN A 512 -5.61 -21.58 -19.62
N ARG A 513 -4.29 -21.44 -19.62
CA ARG A 513 -3.38 -22.47 -20.12
C ARG A 513 -3.04 -23.48 -19.03
N PRO A 514 -3.37 -24.77 -19.18
CA PRO A 514 -2.92 -25.79 -18.25
C PRO A 514 -1.38 -25.86 -18.25
N ALA A 515 -0.81 -26.14 -17.09
CA ALA A 515 0.63 -26.01 -16.85
C ALA A 515 1.47 -27.18 -17.38
N SER A 516 0.88 -28.27 -17.90
CA SER A 516 1.64 -29.40 -18.43
C SER A 516 1.27 -29.82 -19.86
N LEU A 517 2.34 -30.23 -20.55
CA LEU A 517 2.43 -30.90 -21.85
C LEU A 517 1.26 -31.85 -22.13
N GLN A 518 0.54 -31.64 -23.24
CA GLN A 518 -0.24 -32.74 -23.80
C GLN A 518 0.70 -33.92 -24.09
N PRO A 519 0.32 -35.18 -23.78
CA PRO A 519 1.18 -36.36 -23.95
C PRO A 519 1.68 -36.61 -25.38
N ASN A 520 1.20 -35.85 -26.37
CA ASN A 520 1.52 -36.00 -27.79
C ASN A 520 2.16 -34.77 -28.45
N PHE A 521 2.55 -33.72 -27.72
CA PHE A 521 3.00 -32.44 -28.30
C PHE A 521 1.99 -31.79 -29.28
N SER A 522 0.69 -32.13 -29.18
CA SER A 522 -0.33 -31.55 -30.04
C SER A 522 -0.90 -30.27 -29.43
N TRP A 523 -1.05 -29.27 -30.27
CA TRP A 523 -1.78 -28.04 -29.97
C TRP A 523 -3.27 -28.30 -30.23
N SER A 524 -4.00 -28.80 -29.24
CA SER A 524 -5.44 -28.60 -29.21
C SER A 524 -5.72 -27.51 -28.16
N PRO A 525 -6.51 -26.46 -28.48
CA PRO A 525 -7.01 -25.55 -27.46
C PRO A 525 -7.73 -26.37 -26.39
N PRO A 526 -7.47 -26.14 -25.09
CA PRO A 526 -8.26 -26.76 -24.04
C PRO A 526 -9.71 -26.30 -24.16
N ASP A 527 -10.66 -27.19 -23.88
CA ASP A 527 -12.07 -26.78 -23.78
C ASP A 527 -12.34 -25.94 -22.51
N GLU A 528 -13.43 -25.18 -22.49
CA GLU A 528 -13.80 -24.26 -21.40
C GLU A 528 -13.92 -24.99 -20.03
N MET A 529 -14.27 -26.28 -20.05
CA MET A 529 -14.39 -27.12 -18.86
C MET A 529 -13.09 -27.85 -18.52
N GLU A 530 -12.13 -27.99 -19.44
CA GLU A 530 -10.83 -28.63 -19.26
C GLU A 530 -9.95 -27.81 -18.30
N ILE A 531 -10.12 -26.48 -18.31
CA ILE A 531 -9.50 -25.53 -17.39
C ILE A 531 -10.01 -25.71 -15.95
N ILE A 532 -11.30 -26.01 -15.82
CA ILE A 532 -12.03 -26.15 -14.55
C ILE A 532 -11.94 -27.59 -13.99
N SER A 533 -11.90 -28.60 -14.86
CA SER A 533 -12.00 -30.03 -14.48
C SER A 533 -10.72 -30.84 -14.61
N GLY A 534 -9.68 -30.35 -15.31
CA GLY A 534 -8.45 -31.11 -15.57
C GLY A 534 -8.71 -32.47 -16.25
N ASN A 535 -9.62 -32.51 -17.24
CA ASN A 535 -10.49 -33.65 -17.60
C ASN A 535 -9.94 -35.10 -17.39
N PRO A 536 -10.68 -35.97 -16.66
CA PRO A 536 -10.46 -37.42 -16.49
C PRO A 536 -10.67 -38.35 -17.72
N ASP A 537 -11.06 -37.86 -18.90
CA ASP A 537 -11.50 -38.70 -20.02
C ASP A 537 -10.39 -39.21 -20.99
N THR A 538 -9.10 -39.05 -20.70
CA THR A 538 -8.04 -39.64 -21.55
C THR A 538 -7.72 -41.10 -21.22
N GLY A 539 -8.17 -41.60 -20.07
CA GLY A 539 -7.88 -42.99 -19.64
C GLY A 539 -6.41 -43.27 -19.35
N ASP A 540 -5.55 -42.24 -19.24
CA ASP A 540 -4.15 -42.35 -18.85
C ASP A 540 -3.94 -41.73 -17.45
N VAL A 541 -3.51 -42.56 -16.50
CA VAL A 541 -3.82 -42.40 -15.05
C VAL A 541 -2.71 -41.69 -14.27
N MET A 542 -1.80 -40.93 -14.89
CA MET A 542 -0.58 -40.52 -14.15
C MET A 542 -0.05 -39.09 -14.32
N VAL A 543 -0.49 -38.25 -15.27
CA VAL A 543 0.16 -36.92 -15.42
C VAL A 543 -0.68 -35.79 -16.09
N ASP A 544 -1.95 -36.03 -16.42
CA ASP A 544 -2.70 -35.18 -17.37
C ASP A 544 -3.71 -34.20 -16.71
N GLN A 545 -3.76 -34.05 -15.38
CA GLN A 545 -4.90 -33.41 -14.68
C GLN A 545 -4.59 -32.14 -13.86
N TRP A 546 -3.37 -31.61 -13.90
CA TRP A 546 -2.99 -30.46 -13.07
C TRP A 546 -3.18 -29.12 -13.80
N SER A 547 -4.11 -28.31 -13.29
CA SER A 547 -4.28 -26.90 -13.64
C SER A 547 -3.81 -26.03 -12.47
N PHE A 548 -2.78 -25.21 -12.70
CA PHE A 548 -2.23 -24.32 -11.66
C PHE A 548 -3.28 -23.35 -11.12
N ALA A 549 -4.02 -22.69 -12.02
CA ALA A 549 -5.07 -21.76 -11.61
C ALA A 549 -6.13 -22.46 -10.75
N LEU A 550 -6.53 -23.70 -11.11
CA LEU A 550 -7.51 -24.47 -10.34
C LEU A 550 -6.95 -24.83 -8.96
N SER A 551 -5.70 -25.30 -8.91
CA SER A 551 -5.08 -25.67 -7.64
C SER A 551 -4.98 -24.49 -6.70
N GLU A 552 -4.42 -23.36 -7.16
CA GLU A 552 -4.26 -22.17 -6.32
C GLU A 552 -5.61 -21.61 -5.84
N ILE A 553 -6.58 -21.42 -6.74
CA ILE A 553 -7.93 -20.94 -6.38
C ILE A 553 -8.55 -21.82 -5.30
N SER A 554 -8.47 -23.14 -5.46
CA SER A 554 -9.10 -24.06 -4.52
C SER A 554 -8.40 -24.10 -3.15
N LEU A 555 -7.10 -23.80 -3.09
CA LEU A 555 -6.33 -23.65 -1.86
C LEU A 555 -6.65 -22.31 -1.16
N PHE A 556 -6.79 -21.22 -1.91
CA PHE A 556 -7.25 -19.93 -1.36
C PHE A 556 -8.67 -20.06 -0.80
N ASN A 557 -9.56 -20.70 -1.56
CA ASN A 557 -10.92 -21.00 -1.14
C ASN A 557 -10.95 -21.91 0.10
N ARG A 558 -10.01 -22.87 0.23
CA ARG A 558 -9.87 -23.67 1.45
C ARG A 558 -9.55 -22.81 2.66
N GLY A 559 -8.61 -21.87 2.54
CA GLY A 559 -8.28 -20.93 3.62
C GLY A 559 -9.49 -20.11 4.09
N GLU A 560 -10.23 -19.55 3.14
CA GLU A 560 -11.44 -18.77 3.40
C GLU A 560 -12.56 -19.62 4.00
N TRP A 561 -12.76 -20.84 3.47
CA TRP A 561 -13.69 -21.81 4.02
C TRP A 561 -13.34 -22.19 5.46
N SER A 562 -12.06 -22.46 5.74
CA SER A 562 -11.57 -22.83 7.06
C SER A 562 -11.93 -21.78 8.11
N LYS A 563 -11.71 -20.48 7.84
CA LYS A 563 -12.06 -19.39 8.78
C LYS A 563 -13.54 -19.36 9.14
N ALA A 564 -14.41 -19.78 8.23
CA ALA A 564 -15.87 -19.83 8.45
C ALA A 564 -16.35 -21.12 9.15
N GLN A 565 -15.50 -22.13 9.35
CA GLN A 565 -15.88 -23.39 9.99
C GLN A 565 -15.42 -23.47 11.45
N SER A 566 -16.35 -23.79 12.37
CA SER A 566 -16.01 -24.07 13.77
C SER A 566 -15.29 -25.40 13.97
N THR A 567 -15.40 -26.32 13.00
CA THR A 567 -14.75 -27.63 13.01
C THR A 567 -14.26 -27.99 11.61
N LEU A 568 -13.11 -28.67 11.52
CA LEU A 568 -12.50 -29.11 10.27
C LEU A 568 -12.30 -30.64 10.27
N PRO A 569 -12.08 -31.28 9.11
CA PRO A 569 -11.78 -32.72 9.04
C PRO A 569 -10.42 -33.04 9.67
N GLY A 570 -10.39 -33.91 10.68
CA GLY A 570 -9.16 -34.33 11.35
C GLY A 570 -8.48 -35.55 10.70
N PRO A 571 -7.36 -36.03 11.29
CA PRO A 571 -6.54 -37.12 10.73
C PRO A 571 -7.29 -38.44 10.50
N ASP A 572 -8.31 -38.71 11.33
CA ASP A 572 -9.16 -39.90 11.24
C ASP A 572 -10.48 -39.63 10.48
N GLY A 573 -10.60 -38.45 9.84
CA GLY A 573 -11.81 -37.99 9.17
C GLY A 573 -12.89 -37.44 10.11
N ASP A 574 -12.70 -37.59 11.42
CA ASP A 574 -13.57 -37.03 12.45
C ASP A 574 -13.43 -35.50 12.54
N PRO A 575 -14.53 -34.76 12.81
CA PRO A 575 -14.44 -33.31 12.99
C PRO A 575 -13.58 -32.92 14.21
N VAL A 576 -12.59 -32.07 14.00
CA VAL A 576 -11.74 -31.47 15.03
C VAL A 576 -12.06 -29.98 15.20
N THR A 577 -11.83 -29.42 16.38
CA THR A 577 -12.02 -27.98 16.65
C THR A 577 -11.07 -27.17 15.79
N ASN A 578 -11.58 -26.12 15.14
CA ASN A 578 -10.75 -25.17 14.42
C ASN A 578 -10.34 -23.98 15.32
N PRO A 579 -9.05 -23.84 15.70
CA PRO A 579 -8.59 -22.70 16.48
C PRO A 579 -8.60 -21.38 15.67
N GLY A 580 -8.56 -21.46 14.34
CA GLY A 580 -8.64 -20.31 13.43
C GLY A 580 -10.07 -19.90 13.04
N TYR A 581 -11.10 -20.45 13.69
CA TYR A 581 -12.48 -20.09 13.41
C TYR A 581 -12.78 -18.64 13.82
N VAL A 582 -13.31 -17.86 12.89
CA VAL A 582 -13.75 -16.48 13.11
C VAL A 582 -15.28 -16.43 13.05
N PRO A 583 -15.99 -16.18 14.17
CA PRO A 583 -17.44 -16.09 14.18
C PRO A 583 -17.96 -15.00 13.24
N ASN A 584 -18.97 -15.34 12.42
CA ASN A 584 -19.57 -14.45 11.43
C ASN A 584 -18.60 -13.97 10.33
N TYR A 585 -17.49 -14.69 10.11
CA TYR A 585 -16.62 -14.42 8.98
C TYR A 585 -17.37 -14.58 7.66
N ILE A 586 -17.21 -13.60 6.78
CA ILE A 586 -17.72 -13.63 5.40
C ILE A 586 -16.56 -14.09 4.51
N PRO A 587 -16.54 -15.35 4.06
CA PRO A 587 -15.48 -15.84 3.18
C PRO A 587 -15.60 -15.20 1.79
N ARG A 588 -14.45 -14.97 1.16
CA ARG A 588 -14.35 -14.68 -0.27
C ARG A 588 -13.96 -15.95 -1.01
N TYR A 589 -14.70 -16.28 -2.05
CA TYR A 589 -14.39 -17.40 -2.92
C TYR A 589 -14.06 -16.93 -4.33
N TYR A 590 -13.02 -17.55 -4.90
CA TYR A 590 -12.59 -17.34 -6.27
C TYR A 590 -13.15 -18.44 -7.17
N HIS A 591 -13.53 -18.08 -8.39
CA HIS A 591 -13.92 -19.01 -9.46
C HIS A 591 -13.55 -18.44 -10.82
N TYR A 592 -13.81 -19.19 -11.89
CA TYR A 592 -13.37 -18.79 -13.23
C TYR A 592 -14.29 -17.77 -13.86
N GLY A 593 -15.59 -18.03 -13.95
CA GLY A 593 -16.59 -17.16 -14.58
C GLY A 593 -18.01 -17.41 -14.04
N ASP A 594 -18.99 -16.66 -14.55
CA ASP A 594 -20.36 -16.55 -14.00
C ASP A 594 -21.07 -17.89 -13.74
N ASP A 595 -20.89 -18.86 -14.64
CA ASP A 595 -21.53 -20.19 -14.56
C ASP A 595 -20.61 -21.28 -13.99
N SER A 596 -19.40 -20.91 -13.53
CA SER A 596 -18.43 -21.87 -13.01
C SER A 596 -18.65 -22.17 -11.53
N THR A 597 -18.54 -23.45 -11.17
CA THR A 597 -18.55 -23.86 -9.77
C THR A 597 -17.30 -23.36 -9.04
N ILE A 598 -17.44 -23.16 -7.73
CA ILE A 598 -16.38 -22.72 -6.83
C ILE A 598 -15.68 -23.96 -6.25
N PRO A 599 -14.41 -24.23 -6.60
CA PRO A 599 -13.68 -25.38 -6.10
C PRO A 599 -13.06 -25.10 -4.73
N ILE A 600 -13.15 -26.07 -3.81
CA ILE A 600 -12.57 -25.98 -2.46
C ILE A 600 -11.82 -27.27 -2.16
N TYR A 601 -10.51 -27.21 -1.89
CA TYR A 601 -9.68 -28.38 -1.62
C TYR A 601 -9.79 -28.85 -0.17
N ASN A 602 -10.95 -29.40 0.22
CA ASN A 602 -11.25 -29.80 1.60
C ASN A 602 -11.63 -31.28 1.75
N GLY A 603 -11.57 -32.05 0.66
CA GLY A 603 -11.86 -33.47 0.66
C GLY A 603 -10.79 -34.26 1.41
N THR A 604 -11.23 -35.30 2.12
CA THR A 604 -10.34 -36.23 2.80
C THR A 604 -10.45 -37.61 2.15
N ASP A 605 -9.31 -38.25 1.91
CA ASP A 605 -9.29 -39.59 1.34
C ASP A 605 -8.75 -40.61 2.36
N PRO A 606 -9.54 -41.63 2.73
CA PRO A 606 -9.12 -42.67 3.65
C PRO A 606 -8.14 -43.67 2.98
N TRP A 607 -6.99 -43.86 3.60
CA TRP A 607 -6.06 -44.95 3.29
C TRP A 607 -5.87 -45.87 4.50
N THR A 608 -5.83 -47.18 4.25
CA THR A 608 -5.64 -48.17 5.30
C THR A 608 -4.19 -48.62 5.37
N ASP A 609 -3.56 -48.46 6.54
CA ASP A 609 -2.20 -48.93 6.78
C ASP A 609 -2.09 -50.48 6.80
N TRP A 610 -0.86 -50.99 6.84
CA TRP A 610 -0.61 -52.44 6.92
C TRP A 610 -1.12 -53.10 8.22
N HIS A 611 -1.45 -52.30 9.23
CA HIS A 611 -2.04 -52.74 10.49
C HIS A 611 -3.58 -52.73 10.47
N GLY A 612 -4.21 -52.25 9.39
CA GLY A 612 -5.65 -52.15 9.24
C GLY A 612 -6.26 -50.89 9.83
N ASN A 613 -5.44 -49.90 10.23
CA ASN A 613 -5.93 -48.60 10.68
C ASN A 613 -6.22 -47.72 9.47
N VAL A 614 -7.36 -47.03 9.47
CA VAL A 614 -7.71 -46.05 8.44
C VAL A 614 -7.15 -44.70 8.87
N HIS A 615 -6.39 -44.07 7.99
CA HIS A 615 -5.83 -42.73 8.13
C HIS A 615 -6.34 -41.88 6.97
N HIS A 616 -6.41 -40.56 7.10
CA HIS A 616 -6.74 -39.68 5.99
C HIS A 616 -5.48 -39.02 5.42
N ARG A 617 -5.38 -38.97 4.09
CA ARG A 617 -4.24 -38.37 3.39
C ARG A 617 -4.27 -36.84 3.33
N HIS A 618 -5.37 -36.22 3.72
CA HIS A 618 -5.48 -34.78 3.79
C HIS A 618 -6.37 -34.42 4.97
N TYR A 619 -5.86 -33.63 5.91
CA TYR A 619 -6.58 -33.30 7.13
C TYR A 619 -6.06 -32.00 7.75
N PHE A 620 -6.86 -31.43 8.65
CA PHE A 620 -6.46 -30.31 9.49
C PHE A 620 -5.94 -30.82 10.84
N ASP A 621 -4.75 -30.38 11.23
CA ASP A 621 -4.17 -30.65 12.55
C ASP A 621 -4.42 -29.44 13.46
N PRO A 622 -5.25 -29.57 14.52
CA PRO A 622 -5.58 -28.45 15.40
C PRO A 622 -4.43 -28.04 16.33
N ASP A 623 -3.46 -28.93 16.59
CA ASP A 623 -2.29 -28.61 17.40
C ASP A 623 -1.26 -27.84 16.57
N LEU A 624 -1.15 -28.17 15.28
CA LEU A 624 -0.33 -27.44 14.31
C LEU A 624 -1.06 -26.28 13.63
N GLY A 625 -2.36 -26.09 13.86
CA GLY A 625 -3.14 -25.00 13.25
C GLY A 625 -3.11 -24.94 11.71
N THR A 626 -2.81 -26.05 11.01
CA THR A 626 -2.62 -26.08 9.56
C THR A 626 -3.14 -27.36 8.92
N TRP A 627 -3.28 -27.35 7.60
CA TRP A 627 -3.58 -28.52 6.79
C TRP A 627 -2.30 -29.35 6.57
N VAL A 628 -2.41 -30.66 6.74
CA VAL A 628 -1.29 -31.60 6.62
C VAL A 628 -1.61 -32.64 5.55
N THR A 629 -0.60 -32.97 4.75
CA THR A 629 -0.59 -34.13 3.87
C THR A 629 0.57 -35.07 4.26
N PRO A 630 0.32 -36.37 4.50
CA PRO A 630 1.38 -37.34 4.77
C PRO A 630 2.13 -37.79 3.50
N SER A 631 1.75 -37.29 2.33
CA SER A 631 2.38 -37.55 1.04
C SER A 631 3.00 -36.25 0.53
N LEU A 632 4.32 -36.29 0.26
CA LEU A 632 5.11 -35.21 -0.38
C LEU A 632 4.58 -34.81 -1.78
N LEU A 633 3.45 -35.39 -2.22
CA LEU A 633 2.91 -35.24 -3.57
C LEU A 633 1.53 -34.57 -3.63
N ASP A 634 0.76 -34.49 -2.53
CA ASP A 634 -0.69 -34.22 -2.62
C ASP A 634 -1.07 -32.72 -2.80
N GLU A 635 -0.16 -31.77 -2.59
CA GLU A 635 -0.33 -30.33 -2.88
C GLU A 635 0.70 -29.80 -3.89
N VAL A 636 1.30 -30.71 -4.67
CA VAL A 636 2.23 -30.39 -5.76
C VAL A 636 1.71 -30.95 -7.09
N PRO A 637 2.23 -30.49 -8.25
CA PRO A 637 1.73 -30.92 -9.56
C PRO A 637 1.68 -32.44 -9.79
N LEU A 638 2.51 -33.20 -9.07
CA LEU A 638 2.70 -34.64 -9.24
C LEU A 638 1.69 -35.51 -8.48
N GLY A 639 0.95 -34.97 -7.52
CA GLY A 639 -0.07 -35.72 -6.74
C GLY A 639 -1.33 -34.91 -6.45
N TRP A 640 -1.54 -33.80 -7.16
CA TRP A 640 -2.81 -33.10 -7.22
C TRP A 640 -3.95 -34.05 -7.57
N ASP A 641 -5.05 -33.97 -6.83
CA ASP A 641 -6.19 -34.87 -6.96
C ASP A 641 -7.51 -34.09 -6.91
N THR A 642 -8.16 -33.96 -8.07
CA THR A 642 -9.43 -33.23 -8.22
C THR A 642 -10.60 -33.90 -7.51
N ASP A 643 -10.50 -35.19 -7.17
CA ASP A 643 -11.55 -35.90 -6.42
C ASP A 643 -11.64 -35.41 -4.97
N LYS A 644 -10.64 -34.65 -4.49
CA LYS A 644 -10.62 -34.00 -3.17
C LYS A 644 -11.28 -32.62 -3.18
N LEU A 645 -11.82 -32.16 -4.31
CA LEU A 645 -12.51 -30.88 -4.41
C LEU A 645 -13.99 -31.02 -4.02
N THR A 646 -14.45 -30.15 -3.14
CA THR A 646 -15.87 -29.81 -3.04
C THR A 646 -16.15 -28.68 -4.03
N TYR A 647 -17.25 -28.78 -4.77
CA TYR A 647 -17.71 -27.75 -5.69
C TYR A 647 -18.97 -27.10 -5.13
N ALA A 648 -18.90 -25.80 -4.84
CA ALA A 648 -20.08 -25.01 -4.50
C ALA A 648 -20.67 -24.39 -5.77
N ASP A 649 -22.00 -24.38 -5.89
CA ASP A 649 -22.70 -23.92 -7.10
C ASP A 649 -23.27 -22.50 -6.88
N PRO A 650 -22.68 -21.45 -7.49
CA PRO A 650 -23.18 -20.08 -7.33
C PRO A 650 -24.54 -19.85 -8.00
N THR A 651 -25.04 -20.79 -8.81
CA THR A 651 -26.37 -20.70 -9.42
C THR A 651 -27.46 -21.34 -8.57
N ASP A 652 -27.09 -22.08 -7.51
CA ASP A 652 -28.01 -22.74 -6.59
C ASP A 652 -28.14 -21.96 -5.26
N PRO A 653 -29.22 -21.19 -5.04
CA PRO A 653 -29.42 -20.46 -3.79
C PRO A 653 -29.67 -21.36 -2.57
N SER A 654 -29.70 -22.69 -2.75
CA SER A 654 -29.75 -23.68 -1.67
C SER A 654 -28.39 -24.25 -1.29
N ASP A 655 -27.31 -23.86 -1.99
CA ASP A 655 -25.94 -24.24 -1.64
C ASP A 655 -25.57 -23.68 -0.25
N PRO A 656 -25.30 -24.54 0.75
CA PRO A 656 -25.08 -24.11 2.12
C PRO A 656 -23.72 -23.44 2.34
N ILE A 657 -22.79 -23.51 1.38
CA ILE A 657 -21.49 -22.84 1.45
C ILE A 657 -21.66 -21.36 1.08
N LEU A 658 -22.48 -21.08 0.06
CA LEU A 658 -22.62 -19.75 -0.53
C LEU A 658 -23.83 -18.98 -0.02
N TYR A 659 -24.89 -19.68 0.44
CA TYR A 659 -26.14 -19.07 0.88
C TYR A 659 -26.57 -19.49 2.28
N ASN A 660 -27.25 -18.58 2.97
CA ASN A 660 -28.01 -18.86 4.18
C ASN A 660 -29.28 -19.68 3.84
N GLY A 661 -29.91 -20.29 4.84
CA GLY A 661 -31.12 -21.10 4.63
C GLY A 661 -32.35 -20.34 4.09
N ASP A 662 -32.28 -19.00 4.03
CA ASP A 662 -33.28 -18.12 3.41
C ASP A 662 -32.90 -17.69 1.98
N GLY A 663 -31.76 -18.14 1.45
CA GLY A 663 -31.23 -17.81 0.13
C GLY A 663 -30.43 -16.51 0.07
N SER A 664 -30.23 -15.80 1.18
CA SER A 664 -29.34 -14.63 1.23
C SER A 664 -27.86 -15.06 1.11
N PRO A 665 -26.99 -14.30 0.42
CA PRO A 665 -25.56 -14.61 0.35
C PRO A 665 -24.93 -14.66 1.76
N ARG A 666 -24.03 -15.62 1.97
CA ARG A 666 -23.18 -15.72 3.17
C ARG A 666 -21.68 -15.66 2.85
N ALA A 667 -21.34 -15.56 1.57
CA ALA A 667 -20.00 -15.48 1.04
C ALA A 667 -19.98 -14.45 -0.10
N VAL A 668 -18.79 -13.93 -0.36
CA VAL A 668 -18.50 -13.06 -1.51
C VAL A 668 -17.86 -13.94 -2.58
N THR A 669 -18.24 -13.76 -3.83
CA THR A 669 -17.63 -14.47 -4.96
C THR A 669 -16.93 -13.47 -5.87
N THR A 670 -15.76 -13.84 -6.37
CA THR A 670 -15.02 -13.03 -7.32
C THR A 670 -14.46 -13.91 -8.42
N GLN A 671 -14.57 -13.46 -9.67
CA GLN A 671 -14.20 -14.27 -10.83
C GLN A 671 -12.93 -13.77 -11.50
N LEU A 672 -12.21 -14.69 -12.13
CA LEU A 672 -11.01 -14.35 -12.91
C LEU A 672 -11.34 -13.91 -14.34
N GLN A 673 -12.38 -14.46 -14.95
CA GLN A 673 -12.84 -14.06 -16.28
C GLN A 673 -13.51 -12.67 -16.24
N HIS A 674 -13.58 -12.04 -17.40
CA HIS A 674 -14.18 -10.73 -17.61
C HIS A 674 -15.63 -10.73 -17.14
N GLU A 675 -16.02 -9.68 -16.41
CA GLU A 675 -17.38 -9.58 -15.89
C GLU A 675 -18.40 -9.38 -17.02
N ASP A 676 -19.64 -9.82 -16.80
CA ASP A 676 -20.77 -9.64 -17.74
C ASP A 676 -20.55 -10.16 -19.18
N GLY A 677 -19.49 -10.93 -19.41
CA GLY A 677 -19.15 -11.51 -20.71
C GLY A 677 -18.77 -10.49 -21.79
N TRP A 678 -18.32 -9.29 -21.44
CA TRP A 678 -17.92 -8.26 -22.43
C TRP A 678 -16.71 -8.69 -23.27
N MET A 679 -15.91 -9.66 -22.81
CA MET A 679 -14.86 -10.30 -23.60
C MET A 679 -14.90 -11.82 -23.45
N GLU A 680 -14.96 -12.51 -24.58
CA GLU A 680 -14.93 -13.98 -24.58
C GLU A 680 -13.57 -14.49 -24.06
N PRO A 681 -13.54 -15.47 -23.14
CA PRO A 681 -12.31 -16.09 -22.64
C PRO A 681 -11.32 -16.51 -23.73
N SER A 682 -11.83 -17.08 -24.83
CA SER A 682 -11.03 -17.54 -25.97
C SER A 682 -10.37 -16.38 -26.74
N VAL A 683 -11.00 -15.20 -26.75
CA VAL A 683 -10.48 -14.00 -27.41
C VAL A 683 -9.36 -13.37 -26.58
N TYR A 684 -9.53 -13.30 -25.26
CA TYR A 684 -8.46 -12.85 -24.36
C TYR A 684 -7.21 -13.72 -24.51
N LYS A 685 -7.38 -15.04 -24.50
CA LYS A 685 -6.30 -15.98 -24.73
C LYS A 685 -5.60 -15.75 -26.07
N ALA A 686 -6.37 -15.63 -27.16
CA ALA A 686 -5.81 -15.33 -28.48
C ALA A 686 -5.05 -13.99 -28.49
N GLY A 687 -5.50 -13.02 -27.69
CA GLY A 687 -4.80 -11.77 -27.43
C GLY A 687 -3.43 -11.98 -26.78
N VAL A 688 -3.37 -12.72 -25.68
CA VAL A 688 -2.11 -13.08 -25.00
C VAL A 688 -1.15 -13.76 -25.98
N GLU A 689 -1.60 -14.82 -26.67
CA GLU A 689 -0.81 -15.58 -27.63
C GLU A 689 -0.30 -14.70 -28.78
N TRP A 690 -1.12 -13.74 -29.25
CA TRP A 690 -0.72 -12.79 -30.30
C TRP A 690 0.47 -11.93 -29.88
N PHE A 691 0.48 -11.44 -28.63
CA PHE A 691 1.59 -10.66 -28.08
C PHE A 691 2.82 -11.51 -27.79
N GLU A 692 2.65 -12.72 -27.24
CA GLU A 692 3.75 -13.68 -27.08
C GLU A 692 4.46 -13.93 -28.42
N ASP A 693 3.70 -14.07 -29.50
CA ASP A 693 4.23 -14.24 -30.86
C ASP A 693 4.99 -13.02 -31.40
N GLN A 694 4.82 -11.83 -30.82
CA GLN A 694 5.63 -10.66 -31.18
C GLN A 694 6.98 -10.59 -30.45
N LEU A 695 7.14 -11.33 -29.34
CA LEU A 695 8.37 -11.29 -28.55
C LEU A 695 9.56 -11.91 -29.30
N GLU A 696 10.76 -11.49 -28.94
CA GLU A 696 11.98 -12.24 -29.26
C GLU A 696 12.10 -13.43 -28.32
N ASN A 697 12.71 -14.52 -28.78
CA ASN A 697 13.00 -15.66 -27.90
C ASN A 697 13.89 -15.20 -26.75
N ASP A 698 13.71 -15.82 -25.58
CA ASP A 698 14.50 -15.54 -24.38
C ASP A 698 14.24 -14.11 -23.84
N THR A 699 13.02 -13.59 -23.98
CA THR A 699 12.61 -12.28 -23.43
C THR A 699 11.63 -12.45 -22.27
N PRO A 700 11.97 -12.09 -21.02
CA PRO A 700 11.07 -12.29 -19.89
C PRO A 700 9.79 -11.44 -20.01
N PHE A 701 8.69 -11.92 -19.42
CA PHE A 701 7.49 -11.11 -19.20
C PHE A 701 7.83 -9.98 -18.24
N ARG A 702 7.52 -8.71 -18.56
CA ARG A 702 7.90 -7.57 -17.71
C ARG A 702 6.70 -6.84 -17.15
N ILE A 703 6.74 -6.47 -15.87
CA ILE A 703 5.78 -5.55 -15.26
C ILE A 703 6.55 -4.47 -14.53
N ASP A 704 6.31 -3.21 -14.86
CA ASP A 704 6.78 -2.06 -14.10
C ASP A 704 5.59 -1.35 -13.45
N GLY A 705 5.57 -1.29 -12.12
CA GLY A 705 4.51 -0.66 -11.33
C GLY A 705 4.12 -1.43 -10.07
N LEU A 706 3.43 -0.73 -9.17
CA LEU A 706 2.81 -1.31 -7.99
C LEU A 706 1.44 -1.90 -8.35
N LEU A 707 1.22 -3.17 -8.03
CA LEU A 707 -0.04 -3.87 -8.22
C LEU A 707 -0.71 -4.11 -6.87
N TYR A 708 -1.94 -3.64 -6.72
CA TYR A 708 -2.73 -3.80 -5.50
C TYR A 708 -4.14 -4.32 -5.75
N THR A 709 -4.56 -5.30 -4.95
CA THR A 709 -5.98 -5.66 -4.82
C THR A 709 -6.22 -6.24 -3.44
N ASN A 710 -7.40 -6.02 -2.85
CA ASN A 710 -7.75 -6.76 -1.64
C ASN A 710 -8.19 -8.20 -1.94
N ASN A 711 -8.26 -8.62 -3.21
CA ASN A 711 -8.57 -9.97 -3.70
C ASN A 711 -7.30 -10.72 -4.12
N ALA A 712 -7.26 -11.26 -5.35
CA ALA A 712 -6.14 -12.05 -5.81
C ALA A 712 -5.37 -11.45 -6.99
N ILE A 713 -4.04 -11.66 -6.96
CA ILE A 713 -3.18 -11.53 -8.15
C ILE A 713 -2.89 -12.94 -8.67
N PHE A 714 -3.27 -13.21 -9.91
CA PHE A 714 -3.06 -14.51 -10.57
C PHE A 714 -2.24 -14.35 -11.83
N GLY A 715 -1.36 -15.32 -12.11
CA GLY A 715 -0.63 -15.31 -13.36
C GLY A 715 0.21 -16.54 -13.63
N ILE A 716 0.42 -16.82 -14.91
CA ILE A 716 1.24 -17.93 -15.39
C ILE A 716 2.16 -17.41 -16.49
N VAL A 717 3.46 -17.67 -16.35
CA VAL A 717 4.43 -17.46 -17.43
C VAL A 717 4.98 -18.82 -17.84
N ASN A 718 4.64 -19.27 -19.05
CA ASN A 718 4.93 -20.65 -19.45
C ASN A 718 6.37 -20.82 -19.96
N ARG A 719 7.06 -21.88 -19.49
CA ARG A 719 8.41 -22.25 -19.91
C ARG A 719 8.55 -22.52 -21.41
N ASN A 720 7.50 -23.03 -22.06
CA ASN A 720 7.52 -23.43 -23.47
C ASN A 720 7.09 -22.29 -24.42
N THR A 721 7.22 -21.05 -23.97
CA THR A 721 6.97 -19.84 -24.79
C THR A 721 8.28 -19.10 -25.03
N LYS A 722 8.21 -17.99 -25.77
CA LYS A 722 9.36 -17.10 -25.97
C LYS A 722 9.88 -16.46 -24.69
N MET A 723 9.09 -16.49 -23.62
CA MET A 723 9.46 -15.95 -22.31
C MET A 723 10.29 -16.92 -21.48
N GLU A 724 10.34 -18.19 -21.89
CA GLU A 724 11.10 -19.26 -21.23
C GLU A 724 10.81 -19.38 -19.73
N GLY A 725 9.58 -19.08 -19.31
CA GLY A 725 9.14 -19.22 -17.93
C GLY A 725 9.75 -18.18 -17.00
N ARG A 726 10.14 -17.01 -17.52
CA ARG A 726 10.72 -15.93 -16.72
C ARG A 726 9.87 -14.67 -16.72
N MET A 727 9.81 -14.04 -15.56
CA MET A 727 9.09 -12.81 -15.28
C MET A 727 9.98 -11.86 -14.51
N LEU A 728 9.96 -10.59 -14.91
CA LEU A 728 10.65 -9.48 -14.25
C LEU A 728 9.61 -8.46 -13.81
N VAL A 729 9.46 -8.27 -12.51
CA VAL A 729 8.58 -7.26 -11.93
C VAL A 729 9.43 -6.18 -11.29
N ASN A 730 9.26 -4.92 -11.67
CA ASN A 730 9.87 -3.77 -11.01
C ASN A 730 8.77 -2.93 -10.34
N GLY A 731 8.60 -3.08 -9.03
CA GLY A 731 7.47 -2.53 -8.28
C GLY A 731 7.11 -3.39 -7.07
N GLY A 732 5.82 -3.43 -6.72
CA GLY A 732 5.31 -4.22 -5.60
C GLY A 732 4.11 -5.08 -6.00
N LEU A 733 3.99 -6.26 -5.38
CA LEU A 733 2.86 -7.17 -5.52
C LEU A 733 2.18 -7.30 -4.16
N VAL A 734 1.04 -6.62 -4.01
CA VAL A 734 0.35 -6.55 -2.73
C VAL A 734 -1.08 -7.02 -2.94
N ALA A 735 -1.42 -8.20 -2.44
CA ALA A 735 -2.79 -8.69 -2.53
C ALA A 735 -3.13 -9.69 -1.44
N ALA A 736 -4.41 -9.86 -1.13
CA ALA A 736 -4.78 -10.86 -0.13
C ALA A 736 -4.33 -12.26 -0.53
N ASP A 737 -4.45 -12.64 -1.80
CA ASP A 737 -3.92 -13.91 -2.29
C ASP A 737 -3.08 -13.71 -3.56
N ILE A 738 -1.95 -14.42 -3.68
CA ILE A 738 -1.09 -14.31 -4.87
C ILE A 738 -0.74 -15.71 -5.37
N GLY A 739 -1.24 -16.03 -6.56
CA GLY A 739 -0.98 -17.27 -7.28
C GLY A 739 -0.19 -17.01 -8.56
N LEU A 740 1.14 -17.01 -8.47
CA LEU A 740 2.03 -16.80 -9.63
C LEU A 740 2.86 -18.05 -9.93
N LEU A 741 2.73 -18.59 -11.14
CA LEU A 741 3.58 -19.68 -11.65
C LEU A 741 4.58 -19.15 -12.66
N VAL A 742 5.84 -19.08 -12.22
CA VAL A 742 6.96 -18.64 -13.04
C VAL A 742 8.09 -19.66 -12.85
N PRO A 743 8.12 -20.74 -13.65
CA PRO A 743 8.93 -21.92 -13.37
C PRO A 743 10.42 -21.73 -13.68
N GLY A 744 10.85 -20.62 -14.27
CA GLY A 744 12.23 -20.45 -14.75
C GLY A 744 12.58 -21.43 -15.88
N ARG A 745 13.87 -21.48 -16.22
CA ARG A 745 14.45 -22.41 -17.20
C ARG A 745 15.76 -22.98 -16.68
N SER A 746 16.24 -24.07 -17.27
CA SER A 746 17.60 -24.53 -17.00
C SER A 746 18.60 -23.46 -17.45
N GLY A 747 19.52 -23.08 -16.57
CA GLY A 747 20.55 -22.09 -16.85
C GLY A 747 21.45 -22.52 -18.02
N THR A 748 21.80 -21.56 -18.85
CA THR A 748 22.61 -21.75 -20.05
C THR A 748 23.95 -21.03 -19.93
N ALA A 749 24.94 -21.48 -20.72
CA ALA A 749 26.24 -20.82 -20.78
C ALA A 749 26.09 -19.46 -21.47
N GLY A 750 25.89 -18.40 -20.68
CA GLY A 750 25.65 -17.05 -21.16
C GLY A 750 24.76 -16.21 -20.25
N ASP A 751 23.97 -16.86 -19.38
CA ASP A 751 23.14 -16.16 -18.40
C ASP A 751 24.00 -15.36 -17.43
N ALA A 752 23.50 -14.19 -17.02
CA ALA A 752 24.18 -13.39 -16.03
C ALA A 752 24.12 -14.08 -14.65
N ALA A 753 25.15 -13.89 -13.82
CA ALA A 753 25.22 -14.55 -12.52
C ALA A 753 24.06 -14.17 -11.57
N HIS A 754 23.43 -13.01 -11.76
CA HIS A 754 22.27 -12.57 -11.01
C HIS A 754 20.93 -13.09 -11.57
N GLU A 755 20.94 -13.77 -12.72
CA GLU A 755 19.76 -14.35 -13.35
C GLU A 755 19.62 -15.85 -13.05
N VAL A 756 20.62 -16.46 -12.42
CA VAL A 756 20.69 -17.90 -12.17
C VAL A 756 20.90 -18.15 -10.69
N SER A 757 20.10 -19.07 -10.13
CA SER A 757 20.31 -19.57 -8.79
C SER A 757 21.72 -20.17 -8.66
N PRO A 758 22.55 -19.69 -7.72
CA PRO A 758 23.88 -20.23 -7.46
C PRO A 758 23.91 -21.74 -7.21
N ASP A 759 22.84 -22.30 -6.64
CA ASP A 759 22.83 -23.65 -6.07
C ASP A 759 22.09 -24.69 -6.93
N SER A 760 21.15 -24.28 -7.78
CA SER A 760 20.35 -25.20 -8.61
C SER A 760 20.78 -25.26 -10.08
N GLY A 761 21.42 -24.21 -10.59
CA GLY A 761 21.71 -24.06 -12.02
C GLY A 761 20.47 -23.78 -12.87
N TYR A 762 19.35 -23.36 -12.28
CA TYR A 762 18.17 -22.82 -12.95
C TYR A 762 18.20 -21.29 -12.95
N ALA A 763 17.72 -20.70 -14.04
CA ALA A 763 17.44 -19.27 -14.08
C ALA A 763 16.28 -18.96 -13.15
N PHE A 764 16.35 -17.84 -12.42
CA PHE A 764 15.22 -17.35 -11.65
C PHE A 764 14.01 -17.20 -12.58
N GLY A 765 12.91 -17.83 -12.17
CA GLY A 765 11.62 -17.65 -12.80
C GLY A 765 11.14 -16.23 -12.57
N LEU A 766 10.87 -15.88 -11.32
CA LEU A 766 10.43 -14.54 -10.96
C LEU A 766 11.60 -13.72 -10.40
N GLN A 767 11.95 -12.63 -11.07
CA GLN A 767 12.77 -11.57 -10.53
C GLN A 767 11.86 -10.42 -10.11
N LEU A 768 11.77 -10.12 -8.82
CA LEU A 768 10.95 -9.05 -8.25
C LEU A 768 11.86 -7.98 -7.65
N ASN A 769 11.87 -6.80 -8.25
CA ASN A 769 12.70 -5.68 -7.86
C ASN A 769 11.83 -4.57 -7.28
N TYR A 770 11.90 -4.34 -5.98
CA TYR A 770 11.10 -3.32 -5.31
C TYR A 770 11.46 -1.91 -5.77
N ASP A 771 10.48 -1.17 -6.28
CA ASP A 771 10.61 0.24 -6.63
C ASP A 771 10.01 1.12 -5.53
N GLY A 772 10.89 1.64 -4.65
CA GLY A 772 10.48 2.47 -3.51
C GLY A 772 9.76 3.77 -3.90
N ARG A 773 9.85 4.22 -5.16
CA ARG A 773 9.07 5.38 -5.66
C ARG A 773 7.58 5.07 -5.70
N THR A 774 7.21 3.80 -5.85
CA THR A 774 5.81 3.39 -6.00
C THR A 774 5.02 3.39 -4.69
N ARG A 775 5.69 3.44 -3.53
CA ARG A 775 5.05 3.33 -2.21
C ARG A 775 3.98 4.42 -1.94
N GLU A 776 4.16 5.61 -2.52
CA GLU A 776 3.27 6.77 -2.32
C GLU A 776 2.25 6.95 -3.47
N MET A 777 2.27 6.05 -4.46
CA MET A 777 1.41 6.14 -5.63
C MET A 777 -0.06 5.93 -5.25
N LEU A 778 -0.34 4.85 -4.52
CA LEU A 778 -1.69 4.49 -4.10
C LEU A 778 -1.99 5.05 -2.71
N ARG A 779 -3.16 5.67 -2.57
CA ARG A 779 -3.66 6.18 -1.29
C ARG A 779 -4.74 5.29 -0.74
N ILE A 780 -4.32 4.21 -0.08
CA ILE A 780 -5.23 3.30 0.61
C ILE A 780 -5.08 3.51 2.10
N VAL A 781 -6.21 3.63 2.80
CA VAL A 781 -6.24 3.89 4.23
C VAL A 781 -6.31 2.59 5.02
N ASN A 782 -5.64 2.56 6.17
CA ASN A 782 -5.76 1.52 7.17
C ASN A 782 -6.87 1.90 8.16
N PRO A 783 -8.03 1.21 8.14
CA PRO A 783 -9.15 1.56 9.03
C PRO A 783 -8.87 1.26 10.51
N LEU A 784 -7.85 0.45 10.80
CA LEU A 784 -7.55 -0.04 12.15
C LEU A 784 -6.60 0.88 12.94
N GLN A 785 -6.05 1.91 12.30
CA GLN A 785 -5.09 2.83 12.90
C GLN A 785 -5.39 4.26 12.48
N VAL A 786 -5.19 5.21 13.40
CA VAL A 786 -5.27 6.65 13.09
C VAL A 786 -3.92 7.34 13.18
N GLN A 787 -3.78 8.42 12.41
CA GLN A 787 -2.67 9.36 12.47
C GLN A 787 -3.16 10.78 12.75
N LEU A 788 -2.32 11.57 13.43
CA LEU A 788 -2.58 12.98 13.72
C LEU A 788 -1.77 13.86 12.76
N LYS A 789 -2.46 14.62 11.90
CA LYS A 789 -1.87 15.63 11.00
C LYS A 789 -2.25 17.03 11.45
N ARG A 790 -1.34 17.99 11.25
CA ARG A 790 -1.65 19.42 11.42
C ARG A 790 -2.08 20.00 10.08
N THR A 791 -3.35 20.39 9.94
CA THR A 791 -3.98 20.72 8.66
C THR A 791 -4.22 22.21 8.43
N LEU A 792 -4.30 23.03 9.48
CA LEU A 792 -4.42 24.50 9.34
C LEU A 792 -3.58 25.24 10.38
N TRP A 793 -2.96 26.34 9.95
CA TRP A 793 -2.39 27.35 10.84
C TRP A 793 -3.01 28.72 10.53
N ASN A 794 -3.87 29.20 11.43
CA ASN A 794 -4.43 30.55 11.35
C ASN A 794 -3.81 31.45 12.43
N PRO A 795 -2.82 32.29 12.07
CA PRO A 795 -2.15 33.18 13.02
C PRO A 795 -3.02 34.38 13.47
N THR A 796 -4.24 34.51 12.93
CA THR A 796 -5.16 35.62 13.15
C THR A 796 -6.55 35.13 13.56
N ALA A 797 -6.64 34.28 14.59
CA ALA A 797 -7.92 34.07 15.26
C ALA A 797 -8.42 35.44 15.75
N ASN A 798 -9.41 36.00 15.06
CA ASN A 798 -9.77 37.42 15.20
C ASN A 798 -10.17 37.73 16.65
N LEU A 799 -9.28 38.46 17.35
CA LEU A 799 -9.61 39.17 18.57
C LEU A 799 -10.39 40.42 18.16
N PHE A 800 -11.72 40.34 18.14
CA PHE A 800 -12.59 41.52 18.13
C PHE A 800 -13.07 41.84 19.54
#